data_AF-A0A6N8BEK0-F1
#
_entry.id   AF-A0A6N8BEK0-F1
#
_cell.length_a   1.000
_cell.length_b   1.000
_cell.length_c   1.000
_cell.angle_alpha   90.00
_cell.angle_beta   90.00
_cell.angle_gamma   90.00
#
_symmetry.space_group_name_H-M   'P 1'
#
loop_
_entity.id
_entity.type
_entity.pdbx_description
1 polymer ?
#
loop_
_entity_poly.entity_id
_entity_poly.type
_entity_poly.pdbx_seq_one_letter_code
_entity_poly.pdbx_strand_id
1 'polypeptide(L)'
;MFPLQQVWGKVRAVFSSLAGKRKVRRGIAAVLLFVLLTLLVSVHYVPQKVDLQVGQVAPTDIFASRTVIFENKAKTKEAREQAKEAIEKQYRTDPQVSVGVQEDISSAVDVVGKVQKNQSLTEEEKINGVRDEINFALPENVLKDLIAPRPESLQRLKDGVNSLVKQAMEQGITFENQEQVVKQLVAQVKHLGLSSSYASLAEGLIRKFVRPNEFFDEYKTDLLQKTAMDAVPPVMVSIKENEKIIGEGEIVTEDHMAKLAALGLTGPSSPIKSLAGAALLIALLMTVVLFFIYQQNKNIYQNAGHLYLIGLIVIVVLGVGRALMAINVAQWPQFGALFAYMVPVAAAGMLIAILLDSRLAVLVVAVMSFLVGIMTAGQIRFGVVGLIGGITGVYGVSKLSQRGDLARAGVITGAANVLAIFTMGLISDTPMGLLLTSSLALGTINGLLSSILTNGALPYLESTFAITSSVRLLEFSHPSNPVLRRLLTEAPGTYHHSIIVGNLAESAADEVGGEPMLVRVGAYYHDIGKLKRPYFFIENQMTAENPHEKIAPSLSTLILASHVKDGVEQAKDAKLPQAVIDIIEQHHGTSLCGYFYHKAKESANSENISEDDFRYDGPKPQSKEAAVVMLADSVEAAVRSMKNRTPGKTEGVVRKIIKDKLLDGQLDECDLTLKDLDTIGDAFLKVLSGIFHSRIEYPDAKEIERRKPKRAGSRKQSTAKSERK
;
A
#
# COMPACT_ATOMS: atom_id res chain seq x y z
N MET A 1 37.45 -21.86 28.68
CA MET A 1 36.54 -22.32 27.61
C MET A 1 35.13 -22.43 28.18
N PHE A 2 34.24 -21.49 27.88
CA PHE A 2 32.84 -21.56 28.33
C PHE A 2 32.07 -22.57 27.45
N PRO A 3 31.16 -23.40 28.03
CA PRO A 3 30.54 -24.50 27.30
C PRO A 3 29.36 -23.98 26.47
N LEU A 4 29.66 -23.36 25.33
CA LEU A 4 28.68 -22.92 24.34
C LEU A 4 27.71 -24.07 23.96
N GLN A 5 28.19 -25.32 23.88
CA GLN A 5 27.33 -26.47 23.54
C GLN A 5 26.23 -26.77 24.56
N GLN A 6 26.46 -26.59 25.86
CA GLN A 6 25.43 -26.82 26.89
C GLN A 6 24.37 -25.71 26.91
N VAL A 7 24.77 -24.47 26.61
CA VAL A 7 23.84 -23.34 26.46
C VAL A 7 22.97 -23.53 25.23
N TRP A 8 23.56 -23.91 24.09
CA TRP A 8 22.82 -24.21 22.86
C TRP A 8 21.86 -25.40 23.03
N GLY A 9 22.25 -26.45 23.77
CA GLY A 9 21.36 -27.57 24.09
C GLY A 9 20.15 -27.16 24.93
N LYS A 10 20.36 -26.34 25.97
CA LYS A 10 19.27 -25.80 26.82
C LYS A 10 18.37 -24.84 26.05
N VAL A 11 18.94 -23.96 25.23
CA VAL A 11 18.17 -23.04 24.37
C VAL A 11 17.30 -23.84 23.40
N ARG A 12 17.83 -24.89 22.77
CA ARG A 12 17.09 -25.73 21.81
C ARG A 12 15.96 -26.51 22.47
N ALA A 13 16.17 -27.03 23.69
CA ALA A 13 15.16 -27.73 24.48
C ALA A 13 14.05 -26.78 25.00
N VAL A 14 14.41 -25.55 25.39
CA VAL A 14 13.44 -24.52 25.77
C VAL A 14 12.62 -24.09 24.56
N PHE A 15 13.25 -23.86 23.40
CA PHE A 15 12.57 -23.52 22.15
C PHE A 15 11.64 -24.63 21.67
N SER A 16 12.04 -25.90 21.75
CA SER A 16 11.19 -27.03 21.36
C SER A 16 9.99 -27.21 22.30
N SER A 17 10.18 -27.04 23.62
CA SER A 17 9.08 -27.11 24.59
C SER A 17 8.09 -25.94 24.46
N LEU A 18 8.58 -24.75 24.11
CA LEU A 18 7.76 -23.56 23.87
C LEU A 18 7.04 -23.63 22.53
N ALA A 19 7.69 -24.12 21.46
CA ALA A 19 7.08 -24.31 20.15
C ALA A 19 5.94 -25.33 20.13
N GLY A 20 5.89 -26.25 21.10
CA GLY A 20 4.76 -27.17 21.29
C GLY A 20 3.46 -26.49 21.73
N LYS A 21 3.50 -25.28 22.31
CA LYS A 21 2.31 -24.57 22.79
C LYS A 21 1.64 -23.81 21.63
N ARG A 22 0.35 -24.09 21.37
CA ARG A 22 -0.45 -23.46 20.30
C ARG A 22 -0.38 -21.93 20.29
N LYS A 23 -0.44 -21.28 21.46
CA LYS A 23 -0.35 -19.81 21.60
C LYS A 23 1.04 -19.27 21.21
N VAL A 24 2.11 -19.98 21.57
CA VAL A 24 3.48 -19.60 21.23
C VAL A 24 3.74 -19.77 19.73
N ARG A 25 3.33 -20.89 19.14
CA ARG A 25 3.44 -21.11 17.69
C ARG A 25 2.73 -20.02 16.87
N ARG A 26 1.54 -19.61 17.32
CA ARG A 26 0.80 -18.48 16.74
C ARG A 26 1.55 -17.16 16.87
N GLY A 27 2.09 -16.87 18.04
CA GLY A 27 2.90 -15.66 18.27
C GLY A 27 4.13 -15.61 17.37
N ILE A 28 4.89 -16.72 17.28
CA ILE A 28 6.07 -16.82 16.40
C ILE A 28 5.69 -16.60 14.93
N ALA A 29 4.63 -17.25 14.45
CA ALA A 29 4.17 -17.09 13.07
C ALA A 29 3.73 -15.64 12.78
N ALA A 30 3.03 -14.99 13.72
CA ALA A 30 2.63 -13.59 13.58
C ALA A 30 3.84 -12.64 13.55
N VAL A 31 4.85 -12.86 14.41
CA VAL A 31 6.10 -12.08 14.41
C VAL A 31 6.89 -12.31 13.12
N LEU A 32 6.97 -13.55 12.64
CA LEU A 32 7.66 -13.87 11.39
C LEU A 32 6.96 -13.21 10.19
N LEU A 33 5.63 -13.29 10.12
CA LEU A 33 4.82 -12.58 9.11
C LEU A 33 5.07 -11.07 9.16
N PHE A 34 5.04 -10.50 10.37
CA PHE A 34 5.30 -9.08 10.59
C PHE A 34 6.69 -8.65 10.07
N VAL A 35 7.74 -9.41 10.41
CA VAL A 35 9.11 -9.12 9.96
C VAL A 35 9.22 -9.24 8.44
N LEU A 36 8.67 -10.30 7.83
CA LEU A 36 8.72 -10.49 6.38
C LEU A 36 7.97 -9.40 5.62
N LEU A 37 6.78 -9.02 6.06
CA LEU A 37 6.03 -7.91 5.45
C LEU A 37 6.77 -6.59 5.61
N THR A 38 7.36 -6.34 6.78
CA THR A 38 8.16 -5.14 7.02
C THR A 38 9.34 -5.08 6.07
N LEU A 39 10.06 -6.19 5.88
CA LEU A 39 11.15 -6.27 4.93
C LEU A 39 10.67 -6.04 3.48
N LEU A 40 9.60 -6.71 3.04
CA LEU A 40 9.07 -6.57 1.67
C LEU A 40 8.67 -5.12 1.33
N VAL A 41 8.05 -4.41 2.29
CA VAL A 41 7.59 -3.03 2.10
C VAL A 41 8.75 -2.03 2.27
N SER A 42 9.71 -2.31 3.15
CA SER A 42 10.75 -1.34 3.53
C SER A 42 11.92 -1.23 2.54
N VAL A 43 12.04 -2.12 1.55
CA VAL A 43 13.17 -2.13 0.61
C VAL A 43 13.34 -0.80 -0.15
N HIS A 44 12.24 -0.07 -0.41
CA HIS A 44 12.28 1.21 -1.12
C HIS A 44 12.67 2.40 -0.21
N TYR A 45 12.56 2.25 1.11
CA TYR A 45 12.92 3.27 2.10
C TYR A 45 14.41 3.29 2.45
N VAL A 46 15.21 2.47 1.78
CA VAL A 46 16.66 2.59 1.75
C VAL A 46 16.99 3.47 0.54
N PRO A 47 17.06 4.81 0.68
CA PRO A 47 17.46 5.65 -0.43
C PRO A 47 18.84 5.18 -0.91
N GLN A 48 19.00 5.02 -2.23
CA GLN A 48 20.31 4.95 -2.87
C GLN A 48 20.98 6.31 -2.66
N LYS A 49 21.61 6.48 -1.50
CA LYS A 49 22.37 7.68 -1.21
C LYS A 49 23.58 7.68 -2.12
N VAL A 50 23.86 8.86 -2.61
CA VAL A 50 24.98 9.12 -3.46
C VAL A 50 26.13 9.51 -2.53
N ASP A 51 27.08 8.60 -2.33
CA ASP A 51 28.31 8.88 -1.58
C ASP A 51 29.29 9.60 -2.52
N LEU A 52 29.00 10.89 -2.77
CA LEU A 52 29.85 11.78 -3.56
C LEU A 52 30.48 12.82 -2.65
N GLN A 53 31.78 13.05 -2.86
CA GLN A 53 32.53 14.12 -2.22
C GLN A 53 32.85 15.23 -3.24
N VAL A 54 33.00 16.46 -2.76
CA VAL A 54 33.45 17.58 -3.60
C VAL A 54 34.79 17.24 -4.23
N GLY A 55 34.91 17.40 -5.55
CA GLY A 55 36.10 17.04 -6.33
C GLY A 55 36.10 15.61 -6.90
N GLN A 56 35.14 14.77 -6.53
CA GLN A 56 34.97 13.43 -7.11
C GLN A 56 34.26 13.51 -8.48
N VAL A 57 34.55 12.57 -9.37
CA VAL A 57 33.83 12.41 -10.65
C VAL A 57 32.56 11.62 -10.42
N ALA A 58 31.43 12.12 -10.92
CA ALA A 58 30.15 11.45 -10.82
C ALA A 58 30.11 10.16 -11.67
N PRO A 59 29.75 9.00 -11.08
CA PRO A 59 29.72 7.73 -11.80
C PRO A 59 28.45 7.53 -12.64
N THR A 60 27.40 8.33 -12.40
CA THR A 60 26.09 8.23 -13.08
C THR A 60 25.40 9.58 -13.10
N ASP A 61 24.51 9.80 -14.07
CA ASP A 61 23.60 10.93 -14.09
C ASP A 61 22.66 10.92 -12.85
N ILE A 62 22.52 12.06 -12.17
CA ILE A 62 21.61 12.22 -11.03
C ILE A 62 20.59 13.32 -11.34
N PHE A 63 19.31 12.98 -11.18
CA PHE A 63 18.18 13.87 -11.40
C PHE A 63 17.44 14.17 -10.10
N ALA A 64 16.77 15.32 -10.03
CA ALA A 64 15.94 15.71 -8.90
C ALA A 64 14.68 14.85 -8.81
N SER A 65 14.46 14.20 -7.66
CA SER A 65 13.27 13.36 -7.42
C SER A 65 12.00 14.13 -7.07
N ARG A 66 12.13 15.43 -6.77
CA ARG A 66 11.02 16.34 -6.45
C ARG A 66 11.46 17.79 -6.62
N THR A 67 10.50 18.69 -6.76
CA THR A 67 10.76 20.14 -6.78
C THR A 67 11.11 20.62 -5.36
N VAL A 68 12.22 21.36 -5.20
CA VAL A 68 12.64 21.94 -3.91
C VAL A 68 13.11 23.38 -4.13
N ILE A 69 12.66 24.27 -3.26
CA ILE A 69 13.17 25.64 -3.16
C ILE A 69 13.97 25.72 -1.86
N PHE A 70 15.25 26.09 -1.95
CA PHE A 70 16.12 26.19 -0.79
C PHE A 70 17.07 27.38 -0.89
N GLU A 71 17.56 27.84 0.27
CA GLU A 71 18.59 28.87 0.35
C GLU A 71 19.95 28.29 -0.03
N ASN A 72 20.58 28.82 -1.06
CA ASN A 72 21.96 28.48 -1.39
C ASN A 72 22.91 29.36 -0.56
N LYS A 73 23.37 28.82 0.57
CA LYS A 73 24.26 29.52 1.51
C LYS A 73 25.58 29.97 0.87
N ALA A 74 26.12 29.21 -0.08
CA ALA A 74 27.36 29.56 -0.76
C ALA A 74 27.16 30.79 -1.65
N LYS A 75 26.13 30.79 -2.51
CA LYS A 75 25.79 31.94 -3.36
C LYS A 75 25.36 33.17 -2.55
N THR A 76 24.68 32.96 -1.43
CA THR A 76 24.30 34.04 -0.51
C THR A 76 25.54 34.66 0.13
N LYS A 77 26.52 33.86 0.52
CA LYS A 77 27.80 34.35 1.06
C LYS A 77 28.60 35.11 0.00
N GLU A 78 28.66 34.60 -1.22
CA GLU A 78 29.33 35.27 -2.34
C GLU A 78 28.70 36.63 -2.65
N ALA A 79 27.37 36.71 -2.73
CA ALA A 79 26.64 37.96 -2.94
C ALA A 79 26.87 38.98 -1.80
N ARG A 80 26.99 38.50 -0.55
CA ARG A 80 27.34 39.36 0.60
C ARG A 80 28.77 39.91 0.50
N GLU A 81 29.74 39.09 0.09
CA GLU A 81 31.12 39.55 -0.05
C GLU A 81 31.26 40.57 -1.20
N GLN A 82 30.56 40.36 -2.32
CA GLN A 82 30.49 41.34 -3.41
C GLN A 82 29.89 42.68 -2.95
N ALA A 83 28.83 42.64 -2.12
CA ALA A 83 28.23 43.84 -1.55
C ALA A 83 29.18 44.58 -0.60
N LYS A 84 30.06 43.87 0.12
CA LYS A 84 31.10 44.45 0.96
C LYS A 84 32.21 45.10 0.14
N GLU A 85 32.71 44.41 -0.90
CA GLU A 85 33.78 44.92 -1.77
C GLU A 85 33.35 46.17 -2.56
N ALA A 86 32.05 46.34 -2.83
CA ALA A 86 31.50 47.49 -3.50
C ALA A 86 31.50 48.79 -2.65
N ILE A 87 31.75 48.72 -1.33
CA ILE A 87 31.75 49.89 -0.45
C ILE A 87 33.11 50.60 -0.50
N GLU A 88 33.10 51.84 -0.97
CA GLU A 88 34.28 52.71 -0.97
C GLU A 88 34.73 53.08 0.45
N LYS A 89 36.05 53.19 0.64
CA LYS A 89 36.67 53.62 1.90
C LYS A 89 36.19 55.02 2.29
N GLN A 90 35.78 55.19 3.54
CA GLN A 90 35.34 56.47 4.06
C GLN A 90 36.49 57.22 4.74
N TYR A 91 36.52 58.53 4.57
CA TYR A 91 37.50 59.40 5.18
C TYR A 91 36.83 60.47 6.06
N ARG A 92 37.57 60.97 7.04
CA ARG A 92 37.16 62.02 7.96
C ARG A 92 38.20 63.13 7.98
N THR A 93 37.75 64.34 7.68
CA THR A 93 38.56 65.55 7.81
C THR A 93 38.62 66.01 9.27
N ASP A 94 39.80 66.40 9.73
CA ASP A 94 40.05 67.05 11.01
C ASP A 94 40.26 68.57 10.81
N PRO A 95 39.27 69.41 11.14
CA PRO A 95 39.38 70.86 11.02
C PRO A 95 40.48 71.47 11.90
N GLN A 96 40.85 70.82 13.01
CA GLN A 96 41.86 71.35 13.94
C GLN A 96 43.25 71.37 13.31
N VAL A 97 43.54 70.40 12.43
CA VAL A 97 44.80 70.38 11.69
C VAL A 97 44.89 71.57 10.73
N SER A 98 43.78 71.91 10.05
CA SER A 98 43.73 73.09 9.17
C SER A 98 43.95 74.40 9.92
N VAL A 99 43.33 74.54 11.10
CA VAL A 99 43.57 75.70 11.99
C VAL A 99 45.02 75.75 12.45
N GLY A 100 45.58 74.63 12.91
CA GLY A 100 46.97 74.57 13.36
C GLY A 100 47.99 74.90 12.26
N VAL A 101 47.77 74.45 11.02
CA VAL A 101 48.66 74.82 9.90
C VAL A 101 48.60 76.33 9.60
N GLN A 102 47.41 76.94 9.64
CA GLN A 102 47.25 78.38 9.44
C GLN A 102 47.89 79.18 10.59
N GLU A 103 47.82 78.69 11.83
CA GLU A 103 48.48 79.27 13.00
C GLU A 103 50.01 79.17 12.90
N ASP A 104 50.54 78.01 12.48
CA ASP A 104 51.98 77.79 12.28
C ASP A 104 52.54 78.74 11.21
N ILE A 105 51.84 78.83 10.06
CA ILE A 105 52.20 79.75 8.97
C ILE A 105 52.15 81.20 9.47
N SER A 106 51.07 81.58 10.14
CA SER A 106 50.88 82.93 10.68
C SER A 106 51.96 83.32 11.68
N SER A 107 52.33 82.40 12.57
CA SER A 107 53.36 82.58 13.58
C SER A 107 54.73 82.79 12.94
N ALA A 108 55.07 81.96 11.94
CA ALA A 108 56.33 82.10 11.20
C ALA A 108 56.44 83.47 10.51
N VAL A 109 55.38 83.96 9.85
CA VAL A 109 55.45 85.31 9.26
C VAL A 109 55.42 86.43 10.31
N ASP A 110 54.73 86.26 11.44
CA ASP A 110 54.73 87.26 12.52
C ASP A 110 56.12 87.43 13.15
N VAL A 111 56.89 86.34 13.28
CA VAL A 111 58.28 86.39 13.73
C VAL A 111 59.16 87.11 12.72
N VAL A 112 59.01 86.84 11.42
CA VAL A 112 59.69 87.62 10.35
C VAL A 112 59.36 89.11 10.50
N GLY A 113 58.10 89.46 10.78
CA GLY A 113 57.67 90.85 11.02
C GLY A 113 58.29 91.47 12.28
N LYS A 114 58.47 90.70 13.36
CA LYS A 114 59.15 91.16 14.58
C LYS A 114 60.64 91.42 14.34
N VAL A 115 61.31 90.54 13.61
CA VAL A 115 62.73 90.70 13.21
C VAL A 115 62.92 91.92 12.31
N GLN A 116 62.00 92.15 11.36
CA GLN A 116 62.00 93.35 10.51
C GLN A 116 61.90 94.66 11.31
N LYS A 117 61.04 94.69 12.36
CA LYS A 117 60.79 95.88 13.18
C LYS A 117 61.87 96.18 14.22
N ASN A 118 62.67 95.19 14.59
CA ASN A 118 63.67 95.36 15.63
C ASN A 118 64.89 96.14 15.10
N GLN A 119 65.05 97.40 15.54
CA GLN A 119 66.14 98.28 15.09
C GLN A 119 67.47 98.03 15.81
N SER A 120 67.50 97.22 16.88
CA SER A 120 68.70 96.94 17.67
C SER A 120 69.51 95.73 17.21
N LEU A 121 69.04 95.00 16.19
CA LEU A 121 69.73 93.82 15.63
C LEU A 121 70.55 94.21 14.40
N THR A 122 71.77 93.68 14.30
CA THR A 122 72.62 93.75 13.11
C THR A 122 71.99 92.96 11.94
N GLU A 123 72.40 93.24 10.69
CA GLU A 123 71.91 92.49 9.52
C GLU A 123 72.15 90.98 9.66
N GLU A 124 73.30 90.58 10.22
CA GLU A 124 73.66 89.18 10.44
C GLU A 124 72.77 88.51 11.50
N GLU A 125 72.45 89.22 12.59
CA GLU A 125 71.52 88.75 13.62
C GLU A 125 70.07 88.64 13.11
N LYS A 126 69.64 89.55 12.23
CA LYS A 126 68.31 89.48 11.60
C LYS A 126 68.19 88.31 10.63
N ILE A 127 69.22 88.06 9.83
CA ILE A 127 69.25 86.92 8.90
C ILE A 127 69.20 85.60 9.67
N ASN A 128 69.98 85.48 10.75
CA ASN A 128 69.95 84.28 11.59
C ASN A 128 68.60 84.12 12.29
N GLY A 129 68.00 85.21 12.82
CA GLY A 129 66.67 85.16 13.43
C GLY A 129 65.55 84.72 12.48
N VAL A 130 65.58 85.14 11.21
CA VAL A 130 64.63 84.65 10.20
C VAL A 130 64.93 83.19 9.83
N ARG A 131 66.20 82.81 9.71
CA ARG A 131 66.63 81.45 9.33
C ARG A 131 66.26 80.40 10.39
N ASP A 132 66.45 80.73 11.67
CA ASP A 132 66.18 79.83 12.78
C ASP A 132 64.67 79.56 12.94
N GLU A 133 63.83 80.56 12.67
CA GLU A 133 62.38 80.43 12.79
C GLU A 133 61.75 79.67 11.60
N ILE A 134 62.10 80.04 10.36
CA ILE A 134 61.45 79.43 9.18
C ILE A 134 61.86 77.95 9.03
N ASN A 135 63.04 77.57 9.52
CA ASN A 135 63.50 76.17 9.56
C ASN A 135 63.37 75.43 8.21
N PHE A 136 63.65 76.15 7.12
CA PHE A 136 63.88 75.66 5.75
C PHE A 136 64.87 76.59 5.02
N ALA A 137 65.53 76.05 3.99
CA ALA A 137 66.58 76.77 3.28
C ALA A 137 66.02 77.81 2.31
N LEU A 138 66.41 79.07 2.48
CA LEU A 138 66.21 80.14 1.51
C LEU A 138 67.57 80.65 1.00
N PRO A 139 67.69 81.04 -0.28
CA PRO A 139 68.92 81.63 -0.80
C PRO A 139 69.29 82.93 -0.05
N GLU A 140 70.58 83.19 0.15
CA GLU A 140 71.04 84.30 1.01
C GLU A 140 70.59 85.68 0.51
N ASN A 141 70.46 85.87 -0.82
CA ASN A 141 69.93 87.07 -1.43
C ASN A 141 68.43 87.30 -1.10
N VAL A 142 67.65 86.23 -0.93
CA VAL A 142 66.25 86.29 -0.51
C VAL A 142 66.16 86.69 0.97
N LEU A 143 67.01 86.11 1.83
CA LEU A 143 67.06 86.47 3.26
C LEU A 143 67.41 87.95 3.46
N LYS A 144 68.34 88.49 2.68
CA LYS A 144 68.70 89.93 2.70
C LYS A 144 67.53 90.85 2.32
N ASP A 145 66.68 90.45 1.36
CA ASP A 145 65.50 91.24 0.99
C ASP A 145 64.34 91.08 2.01
N LEU A 146 64.28 89.94 2.71
CA LEU A 146 63.27 89.66 3.74
C LEU A 146 63.54 90.35 5.09
N ILE A 147 64.75 90.84 5.37
CA ILE A 147 65.03 91.61 6.61
C ILE A 147 64.66 93.10 6.49
N ALA A 148 64.37 93.59 5.28
CA ALA A 148 63.91 94.96 5.05
C ALA A 148 62.43 95.12 5.49
N PRO A 149 62.06 96.18 6.23
CA PRO A 149 60.70 96.33 6.75
C PRO A 149 59.71 96.66 5.63
N ARG A 150 58.90 95.67 5.22
CA ARG A 150 57.77 95.83 4.27
C ARG A 150 56.50 95.20 4.85
N PRO A 151 55.79 95.90 5.76
CA PRO A 151 54.64 95.32 6.48
C PRO A 151 53.47 94.96 5.55
N GLU A 152 53.23 95.73 4.48
CA GLU A 152 52.15 95.43 3.52
C GLU A 152 52.40 94.12 2.75
N SER A 153 53.63 93.86 2.33
CA SER A 153 54.00 92.64 1.60
C SER A 153 53.90 91.40 2.50
N LEU A 154 54.24 91.55 3.78
CA LEU A 154 54.16 90.49 4.77
C LEU A 154 52.70 90.15 5.12
N GLN A 155 51.84 91.17 5.26
CA GLN A 155 50.42 90.97 5.50
C GLN A 155 49.73 90.30 4.31
N ARG A 156 50.01 90.75 3.07
CA ARG A 156 49.49 90.11 1.85
C ARG A 156 49.94 88.64 1.72
N LEU A 157 51.18 88.35 2.10
CA LEU A 157 51.66 86.96 2.14
C LEU A 157 50.88 86.14 3.17
N LYS A 158 50.71 86.65 4.40
CA LYS A 158 49.97 85.97 5.47
C LYS A 158 48.55 85.62 5.04
N ASP A 159 47.81 86.63 4.55
CA ASP A 159 46.41 86.46 4.17
C ASP A 159 46.26 85.58 2.93
N GLY A 160 47.13 85.77 1.93
CA GLY A 160 47.13 84.99 0.70
C GLY A 160 47.46 83.51 0.92
N VAL A 161 48.52 83.20 1.66
CA VAL A 161 48.93 81.82 1.95
C VAL A 161 47.89 81.12 2.83
N ASN A 162 47.40 81.77 3.89
CA ASN A 162 46.36 81.18 4.74
C ASN A 162 45.07 80.89 3.96
N SER A 163 44.66 81.78 3.04
CA SER A 163 43.48 81.55 2.20
C SER A 163 43.64 80.34 1.28
N LEU A 164 44.81 80.20 0.62
CA LEU A 164 45.09 79.07 -0.28
C LEU A 164 45.14 77.75 0.51
N VAL A 165 45.83 77.74 1.64
CA VAL A 165 45.94 76.55 2.50
C VAL A 165 44.58 76.16 3.06
N LYS A 166 43.77 77.13 3.52
CA LYS A 166 42.42 76.87 4.00
C LYS A 166 41.56 76.19 2.93
N GLN A 167 41.53 76.72 1.71
CA GLN A 167 40.74 76.16 0.61
C GLN A 167 41.18 74.75 0.24
N ALA A 168 42.49 74.49 0.17
CA ALA A 168 42.99 73.15 -0.13
C ALA A 168 42.70 72.14 1.00
N MET A 169 42.80 72.57 2.25
CA MET A 169 42.52 71.72 3.41
C MET A 169 41.01 71.46 3.60
N GLU A 170 40.13 72.35 3.13
CA GLU A 170 38.68 72.08 3.07
C GLU A 170 38.31 70.96 2.08
N GLN A 171 39.14 70.74 1.05
CA GLN A 171 38.95 69.65 0.07
C GLN A 171 39.51 68.30 0.55
N GLY A 172 40.21 68.26 1.70
CA GLY A 172 40.83 67.05 2.24
C GLY A 172 42.22 66.77 1.66
N ILE A 173 43.22 66.75 2.55
CA ILE A 173 44.59 66.35 2.21
C ILE A 173 44.89 65.03 2.93
N THR A 174 45.10 63.97 2.16
CA THR A 174 45.53 62.65 2.63
C THR A 174 47.06 62.51 2.51
N PHE A 175 47.62 61.48 3.13
CA PHE A 175 49.05 61.15 2.94
C PHE A 175 49.41 60.85 1.48
N GLU A 176 48.47 60.32 0.70
CA GLU A 176 48.70 59.93 -0.70
C GLU A 176 48.68 61.13 -1.65
N ASN A 177 47.81 62.12 -1.41
CA ASN A 177 47.65 63.27 -2.32
C ASN A 177 48.46 64.52 -1.88
N GLN A 178 49.07 64.52 -0.69
CA GLN A 178 49.76 65.68 -0.11
C GLN A 178 50.79 66.31 -1.06
N GLU A 179 51.65 65.50 -1.69
CA GLU A 179 52.71 66.03 -2.56
C GLU A 179 52.12 66.75 -3.79
N GLN A 180 51.03 66.23 -4.34
CA GLN A 180 50.32 66.83 -5.47
C GLN A 180 49.65 68.14 -5.06
N VAL A 181 48.99 68.17 -3.90
CA VAL A 181 48.33 69.37 -3.36
C VAL A 181 49.36 70.46 -3.06
N VAL A 182 50.50 70.12 -2.45
CA VAL A 182 51.60 71.08 -2.19
C VAL A 182 52.15 71.66 -3.51
N LYS A 183 52.33 70.85 -4.54
CA LYS A 183 52.76 71.34 -5.88
C LYS A 183 51.75 72.32 -6.48
N GLN A 184 50.45 72.05 -6.35
CA GLN A 184 49.39 72.93 -6.83
C GLN A 184 49.34 74.25 -6.07
N LEU A 185 49.43 74.20 -4.73
CA LEU A 185 49.48 75.38 -3.87
C LEU A 185 50.68 76.27 -4.20
N VAL A 186 51.87 75.68 -4.37
CA VAL A 186 53.09 76.40 -4.78
C VAL A 186 52.91 77.09 -6.14
N ALA A 187 52.27 76.44 -7.11
CA ALA A 187 52.00 77.07 -8.40
C ALA A 187 51.05 78.28 -8.28
N GLN A 188 50.11 78.23 -7.35
CA GLN A 188 49.14 79.31 -7.10
C GLN A 188 49.75 80.52 -6.39
N VAL A 189 50.89 80.39 -5.69
CA VAL A 189 51.61 81.51 -5.04
C VAL A 189 51.93 82.64 -6.03
N LYS A 190 52.19 82.31 -7.30
CA LYS A 190 52.48 83.31 -8.35
C LYS A 190 51.31 84.26 -8.61
N HIS A 191 50.08 83.85 -8.30
CA HIS A 191 48.88 84.67 -8.48
C HIS A 191 48.61 85.62 -7.30
N LEU A 192 49.36 85.51 -6.20
CA LEU A 192 49.22 86.38 -5.02
C LEU A 192 49.85 87.78 -5.21
N GLY A 193 50.55 88.03 -6.32
CA GLY A 193 51.17 89.33 -6.60
C GLY A 193 52.30 89.70 -5.64
N LEU A 194 52.99 88.71 -5.08
CA LEU A 194 54.13 88.88 -4.18
C LEU A 194 55.43 89.16 -4.96
N SER A 195 56.34 89.95 -4.39
CA SER A 195 57.71 90.07 -4.91
C SER A 195 58.45 88.72 -4.81
N SER A 196 59.46 88.49 -5.66
CA SER A 196 60.20 87.22 -5.76
C SER A 196 60.67 86.65 -4.42
N SER A 197 61.15 87.49 -3.51
CA SER A 197 61.63 87.08 -2.18
C SER A 197 60.50 86.60 -1.26
N TYR A 198 59.35 87.28 -1.28
CA TYR A 198 58.16 86.93 -0.51
C TYR A 198 57.43 85.71 -1.13
N ALA A 199 57.44 85.56 -2.45
CA ALA A 199 56.96 84.35 -3.10
C ALA A 199 57.81 83.13 -2.67
N SER A 200 59.14 83.26 -2.62
CA SER A 200 60.03 82.19 -2.14
C SER A 200 59.76 81.81 -0.68
N LEU A 201 59.47 82.80 0.18
CA LEU A 201 59.05 82.56 1.56
C LEU A 201 57.71 81.80 1.62
N ALA A 202 56.72 82.22 0.84
CA ALA A 202 55.41 81.57 0.76
C ALA A 202 55.50 80.11 0.29
N GLU A 203 56.31 79.83 -0.75
CA GLU A 203 56.54 78.46 -1.23
C GLU A 203 57.18 77.57 -0.16
N GLY A 204 58.16 78.11 0.57
CA GLY A 204 58.81 77.40 1.66
C GLY A 204 57.88 77.10 2.84
N LEU A 205 57.03 78.07 3.22
CA LEU A 205 56.01 77.91 4.27
C LEU A 205 55.00 76.82 3.90
N ILE A 206 54.49 76.81 2.66
CA ILE A 206 53.55 75.80 2.17
C ILE A 206 54.20 74.40 2.22
N ARG A 207 55.44 74.26 1.74
CA ARG A 207 56.15 72.97 1.72
C ARG A 207 56.45 72.44 3.13
N LYS A 208 56.68 73.34 4.09
CA LYS A 208 57.03 73.00 5.47
C LYS A 208 55.82 72.62 6.31
N PHE A 209 54.75 73.41 6.23
CA PHE A 209 53.66 73.36 7.20
C PHE A 209 52.43 72.60 6.71
N VAL A 210 52.17 72.51 5.39
CA VAL A 210 51.03 71.76 4.87
C VAL A 210 51.20 70.27 5.17
N ARG A 211 50.26 69.72 5.93
CA ARG A 211 50.22 68.32 6.40
C ARG A 211 48.83 67.72 6.21
N PRO A 212 48.70 66.38 6.15
CA PRO A 212 47.41 65.73 5.95
C PRO A 212 46.42 66.07 7.05
N ASN A 213 45.19 66.38 6.67
CA ASN A 213 44.07 66.63 7.57
C ASN A 213 42.87 65.73 7.31
N GLU A 214 42.97 64.79 6.38
CA GLU A 214 41.95 63.79 6.11
C GLU A 214 42.49 62.39 6.40
N PHE A 215 41.78 61.66 7.26
CA PHE A 215 42.19 60.37 7.79
C PHE A 215 41.15 59.29 7.48
N PHE A 216 41.59 58.05 7.27
CA PHE A 216 40.69 56.91 7.04
C PHE A 216 39.81 56.64 8.27
N ASP A 217 38.49 56.57 8.07
CA ASP A 217 37.52 56.22 9.11
C ASP A 217 37.16 54.74 8.99
N GLU A 218 37.94 53.91 9.69
CA GLU A 218 37.76 52.45 9.73
C GLU A 218 36.37 52.07 10.25
N TYR A 219 35.93 52.72 11.33
CA TYR A 219 34.64 52.41 11.95
C TYR A 219 33.46 52.68 11.01
N LYS A 220 33.45 53.82 10.32
CA LYS A 220 32.38 54.17 9.39
C LYS A 220 32.40 53.28 8.15
N THR A 221 33.60 52.93 7.67
CA THR A 221 33.76 52.01 6.53
C THR A 221 33.23 50.62 6.88
N ASP A 222 33.62 50.07 8.03
CA ASP A 222 33.17 48.76 8.51
C ASP A 222 31.66 48.72 8.77
N LEU A 223 31.09 49.79 9.33
CA LEU A 223 29.65 49.89 9.57
C LEU A 223 28.86 49.84 8.25
N LEU A 224 29.32 50.56 7.22
CA LEU A 224 28.69 50.56 5.89
C LEU A 224 28.84 49.20 5.20
N GLN A 225 30.03 48.60 5.27
CA GLN A 225 30.27 47.25 4.75
C GLN A 225 29.33 46.23 5.39
N LYS A 226 29.20 46.25 6.72
CA LYS A 226 28.30 45.35 7.44
C LYS A 226 26.83 45.59 7.08
N THR A 227 26.41 46.85 7.02
CA THR A 227 25.04 47.21 6.64
C THR A 227 24.72 46.74 5.22
N ALA A 228 25.68 46.85 4.29
CA ALA A 228 25.54 46.37 2.92
C ALA A 228 25.42 44.84 2.87
N MET A 229 26.23 44.10 3.64
CA MET A 229 26.13 42.64 3.75
C MET A 229 24.78 42.19 4.33
N ASP A 230 24.30 42.87 5.37
CA ASP A 230 23.04 42.54 6.05
C ASP A 230 21.81 42.85 5.18
N ALA A 231 21.92 43.80 4.25
CA ALA A 231 20.86 44.15 3.30
C ALA A 231 20.69 43.13 2.16
N VAL A 232 21.65 42.21 1.94
CA VAL A 232 21.56 41.20 0.88
C VAL A 232 20.57 40.10 1.28
N PRO A 233 19.44 39.94 0.56
CA PRO A 233 18.48 38.88 0.84
C PRO A 233 19.07 37.49 0.51
N PRO A 234 18.62 36.42 1.19
CA PRO A 234 19.06 35.07 0.87
C PRO A 234 18.79 34.69 -0.59
N VAL A 235 19.79 34.09 -1.26
CA VAL A 235 19.67 33.66 -2.64
C VAL A 235 18.94 32.31 -2.68
N MET A 236 17.67 32.35 -3.09
CA MET A 236 16.84 31.17 -3.24
C MET A 236 17.07 30.49 -4.59
N VAL A 237 17.35 29.19 -4.56
CA VAL A 237 17.49 28.35 -5.76
C VAL A 237 16.31 27.39 -5.83
N SER A 238 15.66 27.34 -6.99
CA SER A 238 14.58 26.39 -7.28
C SER A 238 15.11 25.27 -8.16
N ILE A 239 14.98 24.04 -7.69
CA ILE A 239 15.23 22.81 -8.46
C ILE A 239 13.88 22.22 -8.84
N LYS A 240 13.63 21.95 -10.13
CA LYS A 240 12.41 21.28 -10.58
C LYS A 240 12.57 19.76 -10.55
N GLU A 241 11.46 19.05 -10.38
CA GLU A 241 11.43 17.59 -10.54
C GLU A 241 11.95 17.17 -11.93
N ASN A 242 12.76 16.12 -11.97
CA ASN A 242 13.49 15.61 -13.15
C ASN A 242 14.57 16.55 -13.74
N GLU A 243 14.91 17.66 -13.06
CA GLU A 243 16.05 18.48 -13.44
C GLU A 243 17.37 17.70 -13.21
N LYS A 244 18.28 17.75 -14.18
CA LYS A 244 19.60 17.11 -14.08
C LYS A 244 20.46 17.90 -13.08
N ILE A 245 20.92 17.23 -12.03
CA ILE A 245 21.73 17.84 -10.96
C ILE A 245 23.22 17.71 -11.24
N ILE A 246 23.65 16.54 -11.70
CA ILE A 246 25.04 16.25 -12.07
C ILE A 246 25.06 15.19 -13.18
N GLY A 247 25.92 15.37 -14.16
CA GLY A 247 26.15 14.43 -15.25
C GLY A 247 27.24 13.41 -14.96
N GLU A 248 27.11 12.22 -15.54
CA GLU A 248 28.16 11.21 -15.58
C GLU A 248 29.45 11.82 -16.16
N GLY A 249 30.56 11.67 -15.43
CA GLY A 249 31.85 12.26 -15.80
C GLY A 249 32.06 13.71 -15.33
N GLU A 250 31.06 14.38 -14.77
CA GLU A 250 31.22 15.73 -14.21
C GLU A 250 31.87 15.69 -12.82
N ILE A 251 32.66 16.73 -12.51
CA ILE A 251 33.27 16.90 -11.19
C ILE A 251 32.22 17.48 -10.24
N VAL A 252 32.09 16.87 -9.06
CA VAL A 252 31.17 17.32 -8.00
C VAL A 252 31.64 18.66 -7.44
N THR A 253 30.81 19.69 -7.59
CA THR A 253 31.02 21.03 -7.02
C THR A 253 30.29 21.20 -5.68
N GLU A 254 30.62 22.26 -4.94
CA GLU A 254 29.86 22.62 -3.72
C GLU A 254 28.38 22.92 -4.03
N ASP A 255 28.07 23.48 -5.20
CA ASP A 255 26.70 23.72 -5.65
C ASP A 255 25.94 22.40 -5.88
N HIS A 256 26.60 21.39 -6.47
CA HIS A 256 26.04 20.05 -6.61
C HIS A 256 25.72 19.44 -5.24
N MET A 257 26.64 19.56 -4.27
CA MET A 257 26.41 19.06 -2.91
C MET A 257 25.28 19.78 -2.18
N ALA A 258 25.15 21.09 -2.35
CA ALA A 258 24.05 21.87 -1.78
C ALA A 258 22.69 21.45 -2.37
N LYS A 259 22.62 21.25 -3.69
CA LYS A 259 21.42 20.72 -4.38
C LYS A 259 21.05 19.31 -3.91
N LEU A 260 22.03 18.42 -3.81
CA LEU A 260 21.81 17.04 -3.32
C LEU A 260 21.38 17.02 -1.85
N ALA A 261 21.91 17.92 -1.01
CA ALA A 261 21.49 18.08 0.38
C ALA A 261 20.05 18.58 0.52
N ALA A 262 19.66 19.57 -0.29
CA ALA A 262 18.30 20.07 -0.33
C ALA A 262 17.28 19.01 -0.78
N LEU A 263 17.70 18.11 -1.68
CA LEU A 263 16.92 16.96 -2.11
C LEU A 263 16.88 15.82 -1.07
N GLY A 264 17.67 15.92 0.02
CA GLY A 264 17.78 14.88 1.04
C GLY A 264 18.56 13.65 0.56
N LEU A 265 19.38 13.81 -0.48
CA LEU A 265 20.20 12.76 -1.08
C LEU A 265 21.59 12.64 -0.43
N THR A 266 22.00 13.62 0.39
CA THR A 266 23.24 13.59 1.18
C THR A 266 22.95 13.55 2.68
N GLY A 267 23.78 12.79 3.42
CA GLY A 267 23.73 12.67 4.89
C GLY A 267 23.11 11.37 5.44
N PRO A 268 23.35 11.04 6.72
CA PRO A 268 22.78 9.86 7.38
C PRO A 268 21.29 10.08 7.70
N SER A 269 20.38 9.90 6.74
CA SER A 269 19.02 9.47 7.09
C SER A 269 19.13 8.27 8.03
N SER A 270 18.44 8.31 9.17
CA SER A 270 18.39 7.14 10.06
C SER A 270 17.41 6.15 9.42
N PRO A 271 17.87 5.05 8.80
CA PRO A 271 16.99 4.03 8.24
C PRO A 271 16.05 3.46 9.32
N ILE A 272 16.40 3.63 10.60
CA ILE A 272 15.61 3.22 11.76
C ILE A 272 14.26 3.95 11.81
N LYS A 273 14.19 5.26 11.49
CA LYS A 273 12.91 6.00 11.57
C LYS A 273 11.92 5.58 10.48
N SER A 274 12.38 5.45 9.24
CA SER A 274 11.54 4.98 8.13
C SER A 274 11.12 3.52 8.32
N LEU A 275 12.06 2.66 8.74
CA LEU A 275 11.77 1.26 9.08
C LEU A 275 10.78 1.15 10.25
N ALA A 276 10.95 1.95 11.31
CA ALA A 276 10.02 1.97 12.44
C ALA A 276 8.62 2.45 12.02
N GLY A 277 8.53 3.45 11.14
CA GLY A 277 7.25 3.90 10.58
C GLY A 277 6.56 2.81 9.76
N ALA A 278 7.28 2.14 8.86
CA ALA A 278 6.76 1.01 8.08
C ALA A 278 6.34 -0.16 8.98
N ALA A 279 7.16 -0.50 9.96
CA ALA A 279 6.88 -1.54 10.96
C ALA A 279 5.60 -1.19 11.76
N LEU A 280 5.46 0.04 12.26
CA LEU A 280 4.27 0.47 13.00
C LEU A 280 3.01 0.39 12.13
N LEU A 281 3.09 0.82 10.88
CA LEU A 281 1.99 0.76 9.92
C LEU A 281 1.55 -0.69 9.67
N ILE A 282 2.49 -1.60 9.46
CA ILE A 282 2.19 -3.03 9.26
C ILE A 282 1.59 -3.65 10.51
N ALA A 283 2.09 -3.31 11.71
CA ALA A 283 1.49 -3.76 12.96
C ALA A 283 0.03 -3.29 13.08
N LEU A 284 -0.26 -2.04 12.72
CA LEU A 284 -1.61 -1.49 12.74
C LEU A 284 -2.52 -2.23 11.75
N LEU A 285 -2.09 -2.41 10.51
CA LEU A 285 -2.87 -3.12 9.47
C LEU A 285 -3.12 -4.58 9.84
N MET A 286 -2.11 -5.28 10.37
CA MET A 286 -2.27 -6.64 10.89
C MET A 286 -3.28 -6.69 12.04
N THR A 287 -3.26 -5.70 12.93
CA THR A 287 -4.21 -5.59 14.03
C THR A 287 -5.63 -5.41 13.52
N VAL A 288 -5.85 -4.57 12.50
CA VAL A 288 -7.17 -4.38 11.88
C VAL A 288 -7.69 -5.70 11.29
N VAL A 289 -6.87 -6.44 10.55
CA VAL A 289 -7.25 -7.74 9.99
C VAL A 289 -7.57 -8.75 11.09
N LEU A 290 -6.71 -8.87 12.11
CA LEU A 290 -6.91 -9.79 13.23
C LEU A 290 -8.15 -9.43 14.05
N PHE A 291 -8.41 -8.15 14.27
CA PHE A 291 -9.60 -7.66 14.97
C PHE A 291 -10.87 -7.98 14.19
N PHE A 292 -10.86 -7.77 12.87
CA PHE A 292 -11.97 -8.17 12.00
C PHE A 292 -12.26 -9.67 12.07
N ILE A 293 -11.23 -10.51 11.95
CA ILE A 293 -11.40 -11.98 12.04
C ILE A 293 -11.92 -12.37 13.44
N TYR A 294 -11.42 -11.75 14.50
CA TYR A 294 -11.87 -12.00 15.87
C TYR A 294 -13.37 -11.69 16.07
N GLN A 295 -13.85 -10.57 15.53
CA GLN A 295 -15.24 -10.11 15.68
C GLN A 295 -16.21 -10.82 14.73
N GLN A 296 -15.84 -10.96 13.45
CA GLN A 296 -16.76 -11.41 12.40
C GLN A 296 -16.62 -12.89 12.04
N ASN A 297 -15.44 -13.49 12.26
CA ASN A 297 -15.11 -14.84 11.79
C ASN A 297 -14.37 -15.65 12.86
N LYS A 298 -15.03 -15.88 14.01
CA LYS A 298 -14.43 -16.53 15.19
C LYS A 298 -13.88 -17.93 14.90
N ASN A 299 -14.51 -18.68 13.98
CA ASN A 299 -14.05 -20.01 13.55
C ASN A 299 -12.68 -19.92 12.84
N ILE A 300 -12.51 -18.95 11.95
CA ILE A 300 -11.22 -18.64 11.30
C ILE A 300 -10.20 -18.18 12.35
N TYR A 301 -10.60 -17.33 13.30
CA TYR A 301 -9.72 -16.87 14.37
C TYR A 301 -9.25 -18.02 15.28
N GLN A 302 -10.06 -19.06 15.49
CA GLN A 302 -9.67 -20.19 16.31
C GLN A 302 -8.76 -21.15 15.56
N ASN A 303 -8.99 -21.40 14.26
CA ASN A 303 -8.14 -22.27 13.47
C ASN A 303 -6.77 -21.62 13.16
N ALA A 304 -5.67 -22.24 13.61
CA ALA A 304 -4.32 -21.71 13.33
C ALA A 304 -3.92 -21.88 11.85
N GLY A 305 -4.39 -22.96 11.21
CA GLY A 305 -4.12 -23.22 9.79
C GLY A 305 -4.67 -22.11 8.90
N HIS A 306 -5.90 -21.65 9.14
CA HIS A 306 -6.50 -20.58 8.35
C HIS A 306 -5.74 -19.24 8.48
N LEU A 307 -5.24 -18.90 9.68
CA LEU A 307 -4.40 -17.71 9.86
C LEU A 307 -3.06 -17.82 9.12
N TYR A 308 -2.44 -19.01 9.14
CA TYR A 308 -1.20 -19.25 8.39
C TYR A 308 -1.43 -19.20 6.89
N LEU A 309 -2.56 -19.71 6.40
CA LEU A 309 -2.97 -19.62 5.01
C LEU A 309 -3.08 -18.17 4.54
N ILE A 310 -3.78 -17.30 5.30
CA ILE A 310 -3.90 -15.87 4.97
C ILE A 310 -2.51 -15.23 4.92
N GLY A 311 -1.68 -15.46 5.95
CA GLY A 311 -0.31 -14.93 5.99
C GLY A 311 0.55 -15.38 4.82
N LEU A 312 0.46 -16.66 4.44
CA LEU A 312 1.18 -17.24 3.31
C LEU A 312 0.73 -16.60 1.98
N ILE A 313 -0.58 -16.50 1.74
CA ILE A 313 -1.13 -15.87 0.53
C ILE A 313 -0.64 -14.42 0.40
N VAL A 314 -0.73 -13.64 1.49
CA VAL A 314 -0.30 -12.22 1.48
C VAL A 314 1.21 -12.11 1.21
N ILE A 315 2.05 -12.89 1.89
CA ILE A 315 3.50 -12.87 1.67
C ILE A 315 3.84 -13.25 0.23
N VAL A 316 3.26 -14.34 -0.28
CA VAL A 316 3.60 -14.86 -1.62
C VAL A 316 3.17 -13.86 -2.69
N VAL A 317 1.95 -13.32 -2.61
CA VAL A 317 1.46 -12.37 -3.61
C VAL A 317 2.22 -11.05 -3.58
N LEU A 318 2.52 -10.50 -2.39
CA LEU A 318 3.36 -9.30 -2.29
C LEU A 318 4.81 -9.57 -2.70
N GLY A 319 5.34 -10.76 -2.43
CA GLY A 319 6.66 -11.20 -2.89
C GLY A 319 6.76 -11.31 -4.41
N VAL A 320 5.77 -11.92 -5.06
CA VAL A 320 5.63 -11.93 -6.53
C VAL A 320 5.51 -10.50 -7.06
N GLY A 321 4.70 -9.66 -6.43
CA GLY A 321 4.60 -8.25 -6.78
C GLY A 321 5.95 -7.52 -6.70
N ARG A 322 6.73 -7.80 -5.64
CA ARG A 322 8.06 -7.22 -5.47
C ARG A 322 9.05 -7.71 -6.53
N ALA A 323 8.98 -8.98 -6.92
CA ALA A 323 9.79 -9.55 -7.99
C ALA A 323 9.43 -8.92 -9.35
N LEU A 324 8.14 -8.75 -9.66
CA LEU A 324 7.69 -8.06 -10.87
C LEU A 324 8.19 -6.62 -10.94
N MET A 325 8.09 -5.88 -9.83
CA MET A 325 8.62 -4.51 -9.73
C MET A 325 10.15 -4.42 -9.81
N ALA A 326 10.88 -5.52 -9.61
CA ALA A 326 12.33 -5.56 -9.74
C ALA A 326 12.79 -5.83 -11.18
N ILE A 327 11.87 -6.16 -12.11
CA ILE A 327 12.20 -6.36 -13.52
C ILE A 327 12.51 -5.00 -14.15
N ASN A 328 13.75 -4.80 -14.58
CA ASN A 328 14.17 -3.60 -15.28
C ASN A 328 14.26 -3.88 -16.79
N VAL A 329 13.47 -3.16 -17.59
CA VAL A 329 13.51 -3.25 -19.06
C VAL A 329 14.35 -2.09 -19.58
N ALA A 330 15.64 -2.33 -19.76
CA ALA A 330 16.62 -1.30 -20.16
C ALA A 330 16.24 -0.55 -21.45
N GLN A 331 15.54 -1.21 -22.37
CA GLN A 331 15.14 -0.61 -23.64
C GLN A 331 13.95 0.35 -23.51
N TRP A 332 13.07 0.17 -22.51
CA TRP A 332 11.82 0.93 -22.33
C TRP A 332 11.59 1.29 -20.84
N PRO A 333 12.38 2.21 -20.26
CA PRO A 333 12.35 2.50 -18.82
C PRO A 333 10.99 3.01 -18.33
N GLN A 334 10.32 3.83 -19.15
CA GLN A 334 8.98 4.36 -18.84
C GLN A 334 7.92 3.27 -18.74
N PHE A 335 8.02 2.21 -19.56
CA PHE A 335 7.11 1.08 -19.52
C PHE A 335 7.43 0.15 -18.34
N GLY A 336 8.71 -0.06 -18.04
CA GLY A 336 9.15 -0.82 -16.87
C GLY A 336 8.65 -0.23 -15.54
N ALA A 337 8.60 1.09 -15.43
CA ALA A 337 8.04 1.78 -14.26
C ALA A 337 6.54 1.47 -14.00
N LEU A 338 5.81 0.96 -15.01
CA LEU A 338 4.39 0.61 -14.91
C LEU A 338 4.17 -0.84 -14.46
N PHE A 339 5.21 -1.66 -14.31
CA PHE A 339 5.10 -3.09 -13.95
C PHE A 339 4.45 -3.31 -12.58
N ALA A 340 4.42 -2.29 -11.71
CA ALA A 340 3.64 -2.34 -10.49
C ALA A 340 2.12 -2.52 -10.71
N TYR A 341 1.58 -2.22 -11.90
CA TYR A 341 0.20 -2.60 -12.26
C TYR A 341 0.01 -4.12 -12.42
N MET A 342 1.07 -4.90 -12.56
CA MET A 342 0.99 -6.37 -12.68
C MET A 342 0.96 -7.10 -11.34
N VAL A 343 1.04 -6.39 -10.20
CA VAL A 343 0.96 -7.04 -8.88
C VAL A 343 -0.39 -7.76 -8.75
N PRO A 344 -0.42 -9.10 -8.58
CA PRO A 344 -1.63 -9.89 -8.72
C PRO A 344 -2.46 -9.91 -7.41
N VAL A 345 -2.85 -8.73 -6.91
CA VAL A 345 -3.67 -8.59 -5.68
C VAL A 345 -4.99 -9.36 -5.80
N ALA A 346 -5.55 -9.46 -7.01
CA ALA A 346 -6.75 -10.25 -7.26
C ALA A 346 -6.56 -11.75 -7.01
N ALA A 347 -5.37 -12.30 -7.19
CA ALA A 347 -5.11 -13.70 -6.83
C ALA A 347 -5.28 -13.93 -5.32
N ALA A 348 -4.77 -13.01 -4.49
CA ALA A 348 -4.98 -13.10 -3.04
C ALA A 348 -6.45 -13.01 -2.66
N GLY A 349 -7.18 -12.06 -3.27
CA GLY A 349 -8.62 -11.92 -3.07
C GLY A 349 -9.40 -13.17 -3.46
N MET A 350 -9.16 -13.71 -4.66
CA MET A 350 -9.83 -14.91 -5.13
C MET A 350 -9.52 -16.13 -4.24
N LEU A 351 -8.25 -16.36 -3.89
CA LEU A 351 -7.87 -17.48 -3.03
C LEU A 351 -8.51 -17.42 -1.65
N ILE A 352 -8.54 -16.23 -1.02
CA ILE A 352 -9.16 -16.06 0.31
C ILE A 352 -10.68 -16.19 0.21
N ALA A 353 -11.30 -15.70 -0.86
CA ALA A 353 -12.74 -15.83 -1.07
C ALA A 353 -13.18 -17.29 -1.27
N ILE A 354 -12.40 -18.08 -2.02
CA ILE A 354 -12.70 -19.50 -2.29
C ILE A 354 -12.43 -20.39 -1.08
N LEU A 355 -11.34 -20.13 -0.34
CA LEU A 355 -10.89 -21.02 0.74
C LEU A 355 -11.44 -20.64 2.11
N LEU A 356 -11.87 -19.40 2.32
CA LEU A 356 -12.25 -18.88 3.63
C LEU A 356 -13.57 -18.09 3.60
N ASP A 357 -13.52 -16.82 3.23
CA ASP A 357 -14.68 -15.93 3.29
C ASP A 357 -14.48 -14.71 2.37
N SER A 358 -15.55 -14.35 1.64
CA SER A 358 -15.53 -13.24 0.68
C SER A 358 -15.42 -11.87 1.36
N ARG A 359 -16.03 -11.67 2.55
CA ARG A 359 -15.95 -10.39 3.27
C ARG A 359 -14.55 -10.14 3.81
N LEU A 360 -13.91 -11.18 4.36
CA LEU A 360 -12.51 -11.15 4.75
C LEU A 360 -11.59 -10.88 3.55
N ALA A 361 -11.85 -11.51 2.40
CA ALA A 361 -11.06 -11.31 1.19
C ALA A 361 -11.05 -9.84 0.73
N VAL A 362 -12.19 -9.15 0.76
CA VAL A 362 -12.28 -7.70 0.45
C VAL A 362 -11.40 -6.87 1.38
N LEU A 363 -11.43 -7.13 2.70
CA LEU A 363 -10.57 -6.42 3.65
C LEU A 363 -9.08 -6.66 3.38
N VAL A 364 -8.69 -7.91 3.15
CA VAL A 364 -7.28 -8.26 2.87
C VAL A 364 -6.82 -7.64 1.56
N VAL A 365 -7.66 -7.64 0.52
CA VAL A 365 -7.41 -6.92 -0.74
C VAL A 365 -7.20 -5.43 -0.48
N ALA A 366 -8.06 -4.78 0.31
CA ALA A 366 -7.90 -3.36 0.61
C ALA A 366 -6.57 -3.04 1.32
N VAL A 367 -6.20 -3.86 2.32
CA VAL A 367 -4.92 -3.74 3.02
C VAL A 367 -3.75 -3.97 2.05
N MET A 368 -3.80 -5.01 1.22
CA MET A 368 -2.74 -5.29 0.25
C MET A 368 -2.59 -4.20 -0.80
N SER A 369 -3.69 -3.68 -1.34
CA SER A 369 -3.69 -2.57 -2.29
C SER A 369 -3.06 -1.32 -1.70
N PHE A 370 -3.36 -1.02 -0.44
CA PHE A 370 -2.71 0.06 0.27
C PHE A 370 -1.19 -0.20 0.43
N LEU A 371 -0.78 -1.42 0.80
CA LEU A 371 0.63 -1.80 0.88
C LEU A 371 1.34 -1.70 -0.48
N VAL A 372 0.70 -2.05 -1.60
CA VAL A 372 1.25 -1.90 -2.95
C VAL A 372 1.49 -0.41 -3.28
N GLY A 373 0.59 0.48 -2.88
CA GLY A 373 0.80 1.93 -2.99
C GLY A 373 2.04 2.39 -2.22
N ILE A 374 2.27 1.85 -1.03
CA ILE A 374 3.47 2.14 -0.23
C ILE A 374 4.74 1.56 -0.86
N MET A 375 4.70 0.31 -1.36
CA MET A 375 5.84 -0.35 -2.03
C MET A 375 6.31 0.40 -3.28
N THR A 376 5.45 1.23 -3.87
CA THR A 376 5.70 2.03 -5.07
C THR A 376 6.00 3.49 -4.75
N ALA A 377 6.61 3.74 -3.58
CA ALA A 377 6.96 5.08 -3.09
C ALA A 377 5.77 6.04 -2.90
N GLY A 378 4.59 5.50 -2.56
CA GLY A 378 3.39 6.29 -2.30
C GLY A 378 2.56 6.61 -3.56
N GLN A 379 2.84 5.96 -4.69
CA GLN A 379 2.07 6.16 -5.91
C GLN A 379 0.69 5.50 -5.82
N ILE A 380 -0.31 6.30 -5.46
CA ILE A 380 -1.70 5.89 -5.22
C ILE A 380 -2.30 5.12 -6.41
N ARG A 381 -1.89 5.44 -7.64
CA ARG A 381 -2.36 4.79 -8.87
C ARG A 381 -2.26 3.27 -8.86
N PHE A 382 -1.17 2.70 -8.33
CA PHE A 382 -1.01 1.25 -8.27
C PHE A 382 -1.90 0.60 -7.22
N GLY A 383 -2.08 1.26 -6.08
CA GLY A 383 -2.99 0.81 -5.03
C GLY A 383 -4.45 0.82 -5.49
N VAL A 384 -4.89 1.86 -6.20
CA VAL A 384 -6.26 1.96 -6.73
C VAL A 384 -6.55 0.85 -7.74
N VAL A 385 -5.64 0.60 -8.69
CA VAL A 385 -5.80 -0.51 -9.65
C VAL A 385 -5.84 -1.86 -8.93
N GLY A 386 -4.93 -2.09 -7.98
CA GLY A 386 -4.94 -3.31 -7.16
C GLY A 386 -6.24 -3.50 -6.39
N LEU A 387 -6.85 -2.41 -5.89
CA LEU A 387 -8.13 -2.44 -5.16
C LEU A 387 -9.29 -2.81 -6.07
N ILE A 388 -9.42 -2.13 -7.21
CA ILE A 388 -10.50 -2.38 -8.18
C ILE A 388 -10.39 -3.80 -8.74
N GLY A 389 -9.21 -4.19 -9.21
CA GLY A 389 -8.95 -5.54 -9.72
C GLY A 389 -9.18 -6.60 -8.64
N GLY A 390 -8.69 -6.36 -7.42
CA GLY A 390 -8.82 -7.28 -6.30
C GLY A 390 -10.27 -7.53 -5.90
N ILE A 391 -11.07 -6.48 -5.72
CA ILE A 391 -12.48 -6.59 -5.37
C ILE A 391 -13.28 -7.25 -6.51
N THR A 392 -12.98 -6.88 -7.76
CA THR A 392 -13.60 -7.51 -8.94
C THR A 392 -13.32 -9.02 -8.96
N GLY A 393 -12.08 -9.41 -8.65
CA GLY A 393 -11.69 -10.81 -8.54
C GLY A 393 -12.45 -11.57 -7.46
N VAL A 394 -12.58 -10.99 -6.26
CA VAL A 394 -13.34 -11.58 -5.14
C VAL A 394 -14.78 -11.88 -5.54
N TYR A 395 -15.50 -10.88 -6.07
CA TYR A 395 -16.89 -11.08 -6.46
C TYR A 395 -17.05 -11.96 -7.71
N GLY A 396 -16.03 -11.97 -8.58
CA GLY A 396 -15.98 -12.87 -9.74
C GLY A 396 -15.96 -14.36 -9.38
N VAL A 397 -15.46 -14.72 -8.18
CA VAL A 397 -15.39 -16.11 -7.70
C VAL A 397 -16.32 -16.41 -6.53
N SER A 398 -17.16 -15.46 -6.10
CA SER A 398 -18.04 -15.67 -4.94
C SER A 398 -19.19 -16.65 -5.20
N LYS A 399 -19.46 -17.02 -6.46
CA LYS A 399 -20.50 -17.99 -6.88
C LYS A 399 -19.93 -18.99 -7.88
N LEU A 400 -18.91 -19.74 -7.49
CA LEU A 400 -18.30 -20.75 -8.36
C LEU A 400 -19.20 -21.98 -8.47
N SER A 401 -19.56 -22.33 -9.70
CA SER A 401 -20.31 -23.54 -10.04
C SER A 401 -19.52 -24.49 -10.93
N GLN A 402 -18.54 -23.98 -11.67
CA GLN A 402 -17.71 -24.75 -12.61
C GLN A 402 -16.27 -24.23 -12.62
N ARG A 403 -15.30 -25.06 -13.01
CA ARG A 403 -13.90 -24.62 -13.17
C ARG A 403 -13.73 -23.50 -14.19
N GLY A 404 -14.59 -23.44 -15.21
CA GLY A 404 -14.61 -22.35 -16.21
C GLY A 404 -14.89 -20.97 -15.60
N ASP A 405 -15.57 -20.92 -14.45
CA ASP A 405 -15.88 -19.66 -13.76
C ASP A 405 -14.61 -18.97 -13.23
N LEU A 406 -13.56 -19.73 -12.88
CA LEU A 406 -12.26 -19.15 -12.47
C LEU A 406 -11.54 -18.45 -13.63
N ALA A 407 -11.58 -19.03 -14.83
CA ALA A 407 -11.01 -18.43 -16.03
C ALA A 407 -11.79 -17.16 -16.40
N ARG A 408 -13.14 -17.22 -16.33
CA ARG A 408 -14.02 -16.06 -16.53
C ARG A 408 -13.73 -14.95 -15.53
N ALA A 409 -13.55 -15.27 -14.24
CA ALA A 409 -13.17 -14.28 -13.22
C ALA A 409 -11.85 -13.59 -13.54
N GLY A 410 -10.88 -14.31 -14.11
CA GLY A 410 -9.63 -13.76 -14.64
C GLY A 410 -9.83 -12.73 -15.75
N VAL A 411 -10.67 -13.05 -16.73
CA VAL A 411 -10.99 -12.13 -17.84
C VAL A 411 -11.72 -10.88 -17.35
N ILE A 412 -12.71 -11.02 -16.47
CA ILE A 412 -13.45 -9.89 -15.88
C ILE A 412 -12.51 -9.00 -15.07
N THR A 413 -11.61 -9.61 -14.28
CA THR A 413 -10.57 -8.88 -13.53
C THR A 413 -9.62 -8.15 -14.47
N GLY A 414 -9.21 -8.78 -15.58
CA GLY A 414 -8.38 -8.17 -16.61
C GLY A 414 -9.05 -6.94 -17.21
N ALA A 415 -10.31 -7.03 -17.61
CA ALA A 415 -11.08 -5.90 -18.15
C ALA A 415 -11.22 -4.75 -17.13
N ALA A 416 -11.49 -5.08 -15.85
CA ALA A 416 -11.56 -4.08 -14.79
C ALA A 416 -10.20 -3.38 -14.56
N ASN A 417 -9.09 -4.13 -14.62
CA ASN A 417 -7.75 -3.57 -14.54
C ASN A 417 -7.43 -2.68 -15.73
N VAL A 418 -7.77 -3.08 -16.96
CA VAL A 418 -7.59 -2.24 -18.17
C VAL A 418 -8.29 -0.90 -17.98
N LEU A 419 -9.56 -0.92 -17.54
CA LEU A 419 -10.33 0.30 -17.30
C LEU A 419 -9.75 1.15 -16.15
N ALA A 420 -9.31 0.51 -15.07
CA ALA A 420 -8.72 1.20 -13.92
C ALA A 420 -7.38 1.85 -14.27
N ILE A 421 -6.49 1.14 -14.99
CA ILE A 421 -5.20 1.68 -15.46
C ILE A 421 -5.43 2.82 -16.44
N PHE A 422 -6.37 2.67 -17.38
CA PHE A 422 -6.72 3.73 -18.32
C PHE A 422 -7.19 4.99 -17.59
N THR A 423 -8.09 4.84 -16.62
CA THR A 423 -8.60 5.95 -15.80
C THR A 423 -7.50 6.63 -14.98
N MET A 424 -6.66 5.85 -14.28
CA MET A 424 -5.54 6.40 -13.51
C MET A 424 -4.50 7.08 -14.40
N GLY A 425 -4.28 6.56 -15.60
CA GLY A 425 -3.36 7.14 -16.56
C GLY A 425 -3.84 8.47 -17.15
N LEU A 426 -5.16 8.65 -17.35
CA LEU A 426 -5.75 9.96 -17.68
C LEU A 426 -5.54 10.98 -16.55
N ILE A 427 -5.78 10.57 -15.30
CA ILE A 427 -5.56 11.44 -14.13
C ILE A 427 -4.08 11.84 -13.99
N SER A 428 -3.17 10.95 -14.37
CA SER A 428 -1.71 11.17 -14.28
C SER A 428 -1.12 11.85 -15.52
N ASP A 429 -1.95 12.29 -16.47
CA ASP A 429 -1.54 12.88 -17.77
C ASP A 429 -0.51 12.02 -18.54
N THR A 430 -0.71 10.69 -18.52
CA THR A 430 0.15 9.74 -19.25
C THR A 430 -0.02 9.93 -20.75
N PRO A 431 1.06 9.99 -21.56
CA PRO A 431 0.96 10.11 -23.01
C PRO A 431 0.03 9.06 -23.62
N MET A 432 -0.89 9.48 -24.51
CA MET A 432 -1.99 8.64 -24.99
C MET A 432 -1.54 7.30 -25.60
N GLY A 433 -0.44 7.29 -26.36
CA GLY A 433 0.12 6.06 -26.93
C GLY A 433 0.61 5.06 -25.87
N LEU A 434 1.29 5.56 -24.83
CA LEU A 434 1.73 4.74 -23.71
C LEU A 434 0.54 4.31 -22.85
N LEU A 435 -0.46 5.16 -22.67
CA LEU A 435 -1.67 4.86 -21.92
C LEU A 435 -2.45 3.68 -22.52
N LEU A 436 -2.73 3.73 -23.82
CA LEU A 436 -3.49 2.68 -24.51
C LEU A 436 -2.74 1.34 -24.49
N THR A 437 -1.44 1.36 -24.78
CA THR A 437 -0.62 0.15 -24.80
C THR A 437 -0.44 -0.45 -23.40
N SER A 438 -0.12 0.37 -22.40
CA SER A 438 0.09 -0.10 -21.02
C SER A 438 -1.20 -0.57 -20.36
N SER A 439 -2.32 0.14 -20.53
CA SER A 439 -3.61 -0.27 -19.96
C SER A 439 -4.06 -1.62 -20.51
N LEU A 440 -4.03 -1.81 -21.84
CA LEU A 440 -4.41 -3.07 -22.48
C LEU A 440 -3.47 -4.22 -22.10
N ALA A 441 -2.15 -4.01 -22.22
CA ALA A 441 -1.17 -5.06 -21.97
C ALA A 441 -1.11 -5.45 -20.49
N LEU A 442 -0.84 -4.49 -19.59
CA LEU A 442 -0.61 -4.78 -18.17
C LEU A 442 -1.91 -5.19 -17.46
N GLY A 443 -3.05 -4.59 -17.83
CA GLY A 443 -4.34 -4.95 -17.25
C GLY A 443 -4.75 -6.37 -17.59
N THR A 444 -4.63 -6.76 -18.87
CA THR A 444 -4.95 -8.12 -19.33
C THR A 444 -3.99 -9.15 -18.73
N ILE A 445 -2.68 -8.86 -18.74
CA ILE A 445 -1.68 -9.76 -18.13
C ILE A 445 -1.94 -9.92 -16.63
N ASN A 446 -2.27 -8.85 -15.90
CA ASN A 446 -2.59 -8.94 -14.48
C ASN A 446 -3.78 -9.88 -14.21
N GLY A 447 -4.88 -9.72 -14.96
CA GLY A 447 -6.07 -10.56 -14.81
C GLY A 447 -5.78 -12.03 -15.10
N LEU A 448 -5.06 -12.31 -16.19
CA LEU A 448 -4.65 -13.66 -16.57
C LEU A 448 -3.69 -14.27 -15.55
N LEU A 449 -2.66 -13.52 -15.15
CA LEU A 449 -1.70 -13.94 -14.12
C LEU A 449 -2.42 -14.25 -12.81
N SER A 450 -3.38 -13.42 -12.40
CA SER A 450 -4.13 -13.62 -11.17
C SER A 450 -4.96 -14.92 -11.21
N SER A 451 -5.61 -15.20 -12.35
CA SER A 451 -6.36 -16.45 -12.55
C SER A 451 -5.45 -17.68 -12.59
N ILE A 452 -4.30 -17.60 -13.28
CA ILE A 452 -3.31 -18.69 -13.33
C ILE A 452 -2.76 -18.98 -11.93
N LEU A 453 -2.37 -17.95 -11.16
CA LEU A 453 -1.87 -18.12 -9.80
C LEU A 453 -2.93 -18.71 -8.88
N THR A 454 -4.18 -18.25 -9.00
CA THR A 454 -5.30 -18.79 -8.21
C THR A 454 -5.51 -20.26 -8.53
N ASN A 455 -5.71 -20.61 -9.81
CA ASN A 455 -5.97 -21.98 -10.24
C ASN A 455 -4.80 -22.92 -9.95
N GLY A 456 -3.56 -22.43 -10.11
CA GLY A 456 -2.35 -23.20 -9.85
C GLY A 456 -2.10 -23.43 -8.36
N ALA A 457 -2.39 -22.45 -7.49
CA ALA A 457 -2.14 -22.57 -6.06
C ALA A 457 -3.26 -23.33 -5.31
N LEU A 458 -4.50 -23.23 -5.78
CA LEU A 458 -5.68 -23.72 -5.06
C LEU A 458 -5.58 -25.19 -4.62
N PRO A 459 -5.21 -26.18 -5.47
CA PRO A 459 -5.16 -27.59 -5.06
C PRO A 459 -4.13 -27.87 -3.95
N TYR A 460 -3.00 -27.14 -3.98
CA TYR A 460 -1.95 -27.28 -2.98
C TYR A 460 -2.36 -26.68 -1.64
N LEU A 461 -3.08 -25.55 -1.66
CA LEU A 461 -3.57 -24.90 -0.46
C LEU A 461 -4.71 -25.72 0.17
N GLU A 462 -5.64 -26.26 -0.63
CA GLU A 462 -6.72 -27.14 -0.15
C GLU A 462 -6.17 -28.38 0.56
N SER A 463 -5.21 -29.06 -0.05
CA SER A 463 -4.62 -30.27 0.50
C SER A 463 -3.75 -30.00 1.74
N THR A 464 -2.96 -28.92 1.74
CA THR A 464 -2.08 -28.56 2.86
C THR A 464 -2.87 -28.13 4.09
N PHE A 465 -3.98 -27.41 3.90
CA PHE A 465 -4.80 -26.86 4.98
C PHE A 465 -6.07 -27.67 5.27
N ALA A 466 -6.31 -28.77 4.54
CA ALA A 466 -7.49 -29.63 4.65
C ALA A 466 -8.82 -28.86 4.56
N ILE A 467 -8.89 -27.92 3.61
CA ILE A 467 -10.07 -27.05 3.40
C ILE A 467 -11.00 -27.69 2.37
N THR A 468 -12.29 -27.77 2.70
CA THR A 468 -13.34 -28.23 1.78
C THR A 468 -13.85 -27.04 0.96
N SER A 469 -13.21 -26.76 -0.17
CA SER A 469 -13.66 -25.69 -1.07
C SER A 469 -14.78 -26.15 -2.01
N SER A 470 -15.53 -25.21 -2.57
CA SER A 470 -16.53 -25.50 -3.62
C SER A 470 -15.90 -26.16 -4.86
N VAL A 471 -14.65 -25.81 -5.21
CA VAL A 471 -13.93 -26.41 -6.34
C VAL A 471 -13.60 -27.87 -6.07
N ARG A 472 -13.16 -28.19 -4.85
CA ARG A 472 -12.89 -29.56 -4.43
C ARG A 472 -14.16 -30.40 -4.40
N LEU A 473 -15.27 -29.83 -3.92
CA LEU A 473 -16.58 -30.49 -3.93
C LEU A 473 -17.07 -30.77 -5.36
N LEU A 474 -16.84 -29.86 -6.30
CA LEU A 474 -17.18 -30.08 -7.71
C LEU A 474 -16.47 -31.31 -8.29
N GLU A 475 -15.21 -31.57 -7.93
CA GLU A 475 -14.50 -32.78 -8.35
C GLU A 475 -15.17 -34.06 -7.84
N PHE A 476 -15.64 -34.05 -6.59
CA PHE A 476 -16.33 -35.19 -5.99
C PHE A 476 -17.75 -35.37 -6.52
N SER A 477 -18.39 -34.32 -7.05
CA SER A 477 -19.71 -34.42 -7.68
C SER A 477 -19.71 -35.17 -9.02
N HIS A 478 -18.54 -35.30 -9.67
CA HIS A 478 -18.47 -35.85 -11.02
C HIS A 478 -18.66 -37.39 -11.03
N PRO A 479 -19.56 -37.96 -11.85
CA PRO A 479 -19.84 -39.41 -11.88
C PRO A 479 -18.64 -40.30 -12.24
N SER A 480 -17.58 -39.72 -12.80
CA SER A 480 -16.33 -40.43 -13.09
C SER A 480 -15.49 -40.72 -11.84
N ASN A 481 -15.85 -40.16 -10.68
CA ASN A 481 -15.19 -40.50 -9.42
C ASN A 481 -15.30 -42.02 -9.18
N PRO A 482 -14.21 -42.72 -8.81
CA PRO A 482 -14.23 -44.18 -8.66
C PRO A 482 -15.33 -44.72 -7.75
N VAL A 483 -15.61 -44.04 -6.63
CA VAL A 483 -16.62 -44.50 -5.66
C VAL A 483 -18.04 -44.31 -6.22
N LEU A 484 -18.35 -43.15 -6.81
CA LEU A 484 -19.64 -42.91 -7.44
C LEU A 484 -19.88 -43.81 -8.65
N ARG A 485 -18.83 -44.09 -9.42
CA ARG A 485 -18.89 -45.04 -10.54
C ARG A 485 -19.24 -46.44 -10.05
N ARG A 486 -18.63 -46.90 -8.94
CA ARG A 486 -18.99 -48.17 -8.30
C ARG A 486 -20.43 -48.15 -7.80
N LEU A 487 -20.88 -47.07 -7.16
CA LEU A 487 -22.26 -46.93 -6.70
C LEU A 487 -23.24 -47.05 -7.87
N LEU A 488 -22.97 -46.38 -9.00
CA LEU A 488 -23.75 -46.46 -10.22
C LEU A 488 -23.83 -47.88 -10.80
N THR A 489 -22.75 -48.68 -10.74
CA THR A 489 -22.70 -50.01 -11.36
C THR A 489 -23.08 -51.17 -10.44
N GLU A 490 -22.71 -51.10 -9.16
CA GLU A 490 -22.89 -52.18 -8.17
C GLU A 490 -24.18 -51.99 -7.35
N ALA A 491 -24.65 -50.75 -7.16
CA ALA A 491 -25.84 -50.41 -6.38
C ALA A 491 -26.68 -49.28 -7.07
N PRO A 492 -27.18 -49.51 -8.30
CA PRO A 492 -27.80 -48.48 -9.13
C PRO A 492 -29.05 -47.84 -8.50
N GLY A 493 -29.82 -48.60 -7.71
CA GLY A 493 -30.99 -48.10 -7.01
C GLY A 493 -30.65 -47.08 -5.94
N THR A 494 -29.59 -47.37 -5.17
CA THR A 494 -29.00 -46.43 -4.20
C THR A 494 -28.44 -45.21 -4.92
N TYR A 495 -27.70 -45.37 -6.03
CA TYR A 495 -27.20 -44.22 -6.80
C TYR A 495 -28.34 -43.28 -7.23
N HIS A 496 -29.42 -43.80 -7.80
CA HIS A 496 -30.57 -42.98 -8.21
C HIS A 496 -31.26 -42.30 -7.03
N HIS A 497 -31.36 -42.97 -5.89
CA HIS A 497 -31.84 -42.38 -4.64
C HIS A 497 -30.95 -41.21 -4.22
N SER A 498 -29.64 -41.41 -4.11
CA SER A 498 -28.67 -40.38 -3.70
C SER A 498 -28.69 -39.13 -4.58
N ILE A 499 -28.92 -39.28 -5.90
CA ILE A 499 -29.07 -38.12 -6.81
C ILE A 499 -30.34 -37.31 -6.50
N ILE A 500 -31.47 -37.95 -6.21
CA ILE A 500 -32.72 -37.26 -5.88
C ILE A 500 -32.62 -36.58 -4.52
N VAL A 501 -32.06 -37.28 -3.52
CA VAL A 501 -31.75 -36.70 -2.21
C VAL A 501 -30.87 -35.47 -2.38
N GLY A 502 -29.83 -35.54 -3.22
CA GLY A 502 -28.96 -34.40 -3.52
C GLY A 502 -29.72 -33.21 -4.09
N ASN A 503 -30.63 -33.42 -5.03
CA ASN A 503 -31.43 -32.33 -5.62
C ASN A 503 -32.39 -31.69 -4.59
N LEU A 504 -33.01 -32.50 -3.72
CA LEU A 504 -33.87 -32.02 -2.64
C LEU A 504 -33.06 -31.19 -1.65
N ALA A 505 -31.96 -31.77 -1.18
CA ALA A 505 -31.12 -31.22 -0.15
C ALA A 505 -30.39 -29.94 -0.63
N GLU A 506 -29.88 -29.90 -1.87
CA GLU A 506 -29.28 -28.72 -2.49
C GLU A 506 -30.28 -27.55 -2.54
N SER A 507 -31.51 -27.81 -3.01
CA SER A 507 -32.54 -26.78 -3.09
C SER A 507 -32.96 -26.25 -1.72
N ALA A 508 -32.96 -27.09 -0.69
CA ALA A 508 -33.31 -26.68 0.66
C ALA A 508 -32.17 -25.91 1.35
N ALA A 509 -30.93 -26.35 1.15
CA ALA A 509 -29.73 -25.72 1.72
C ALA A 509 -29.57 -24.27 1.25
N ASP A 510 -29.81 -24.00 -0.04
CA ASP A 510 -29.72 -22.65 -0.62
C ASP A 510 -30.71 -21.66 0.04
N GLU A 511 -31.93 -22.12 0.34
CA GLU A 511 -32.98 -21.30 0.94
C GLU A 511 -32.78 -21.03 2.44
N VAL A 512 -32.08 -21.93 3.17
CA VAL A 512 -31.81 -21.78 4.61
C VAL A 512 -30.41 -21.25 4.93
N GLY A 513 -29.67 -20.82 3.90
CA GLY A 513 -28.32 -20.27 4.03
C GLY A 513 -27.26 -21.30 4.47
N GLY A 514 -27.48 -22.57 4.15
CA GLY A 514 -26.44 -23.62 4.24
C GLY A 514 -25.60 -23.70 2.96
N GLU A 515 -24.61 -24.58 2.93
CA GLU A 515 -23.71 -24.77 1.77
C GLU A 515 -24.28 -25.75 0.72
N PRO A 516 -24.86 -25.29 -0.42
CA PRO A 516 -25.64 -26.16 -1.31
C PRO A 516 -24.78 -27.22 -1.99
N MET A 517 -23.57 -26.86 -2.41
CA MET A 517 -22.61 -27.79 -3.03
C MET A 517 -22.14 -28.87 -2.07
N LEU A 518 -21.94 -28.54 -0.79
CA LEU A 518 -21.56 -29.51 0.22
C LEU A 518 -22.68 -30.52 0.45
N VAL A 519 -23.91 -30.03 0.58
CA VAL A 519 -25.10 -30.86 0.77
C VAL A 519 -25.34 -31.80 -0.41
N ARG A 520 -25.24 -31.27 -1.64
CA ARG A 520 -25.38 -32.06 -2.87
C ARG A 520 -24.35 -33.20 -2.92
N VAL A 521 -23.07 -32.89 -2.69
CA VAL A 521 -22.01 -33.90 -2.69
C VAL A 521 -22.19 -34.85 -1.51
N GLY A 522 -22.47 -34.35 -0.32
CA GLY A 522 -22.79 -35.15 0.86
C GLY A 522 -23.87 -36.19 0.57
N ALA A 523 -24.97 -35.78 -0.06
CA ALA A 523 -26.04 -36.66 -0.49
C ALA A 523 -25.61 -37.70 -1.55
N TYR A 524 -24.67 -37.38 -2.46
CA TYR A 524 -24.18 -38.37 -3.43
C TYR A 524 -23.39 -39.50 -2.75
N TYR A 525 -22.75 -39.21 -1.62
CA TYR A 525 -21.91 -40.17 -0.90
C TYR A 525 -22.54 -40.74 0.38
N HIS A 526 -23.64 -40.18 0.89
CA HIS A 526 -24.20 -40.53 2.22
C HIS A 526 -24.40 -42.05 2.41
N ASP A 527 -24.70 -42.73 1.31
CA ASP A 527 -25.11 -44.13 1.25
C ASP A 527 -24.04 -45.09 0.68
N ILE A 528 -22.80 -44.64 0.47
CA ILE A 528 -21.77 -45.47 -0.18
C ILE A 528 -21.42 -46.74 0.60
N GLY A 529 -21.73 -46.80 1.88
CA GLY A 529 -21.61 -48.02 2.68
C GLY A 529 -22.43 -49.20 2.15
N LYS A 530 -23.54 -48.92 1.46
CA LYS A 530 -24.41 -49.93 0.85
C LYS A 530 -23.68 -50.75 -0.22
N LEU A 531 -22.58 -50.24 -0.80
CA LEU A 531 -21.70 -50.99 -1.71
C LEU A 531 -21.16 -52.30 -1.12
N LYS A 532 -21.01 -52.39 0.21
CA LYS A 532 -20.49 -53.60 0.84
C LYS A 532 -21.46 -54.77 0.74
N ARG A 533 -22.77 -54.48 0.75
CA ARG A 533 -23.85 -55.49 0.74
C ARG A 533 -25.10 -55.00 -0.01
N PRO A 534 -25.03 -54.70 -1.32
CA PRO A 534 -26.13 -54.02 -2.03
C PRO A 534 -27.47 -54.76 -1.96
N TYR A 535 -27.43 -56.09 -2.01
CA TYR A 535 -28.61 -56.97 -2.01
C TYR A 535 -29.50 -56.85 -0.76
N PHE A 536 -28.96 -56.38 0.37
CA PHE A 536 -29.75 -56.16 1.59
C PHE A 536 -30.58 -54.86 1.57
N PHE A 537 -30.37 -53.98 0.59
CA PHE A 537 -31.10 -52.72 0.51
C PHE A 537 -32.18 -52.79 -0.57
N ILE A 538 -33.43 -52.49 -0.19
CA ILE A 538 -34.63 -52.73 -1.00
C ILE A 538 -34.58 -52.06 -2.38
N GLU A 539 -33.96 -50.88 -2.46
CA GLU A 539 -33.82 -50.13 -3.69
C GLU A 539 -32.92 -50.82 -4.73
N ASN A 540 -32.08 -51.76 -4.32
CA ASN A 540 -31.18 -52.54 -5.21
C ASN A 540 -31.67 -53.97 -5.46
N GLN A 541 -32.79 -54.39 -4.85
CA GLN A 541 -33.30 -55.74 -5.04
C GLN A 541 -33.95 -55.88 -6.42
N MET A 542 -33.40 -56.76 -7.25
CA MET A 542 -33.94 -57.06 -8.59
C MET A 542 -34.86 -58.30 -8.60
N THR A 543 -34.81 -59.13 -7.55
CA THR A 543 -35.60 -60.36 -7.38
C THR A 543 -36.72 -60.15 -6.36
N ALA A 544 -37.77 -60.98 -6.42
CA ALA A 544 -38.93 -60.88 -5.52
C ALA A 544 -38.68 -61.38 -4.08
N GLU A 545 -37.56 -62.06 -3.81
CA GLU A 545 -37.22 -62.54 -2.46
C GLU A 545 -36.37 -61.51 -1.69
N ASN A 546 -36.88 -61.04 -0.55
CA ASN A 546 -36.18 -60.13 0.36
C ASN A 546 -35.35 -60.92 1.38
N PRO A 547 -34.00 -60.75 1.46
CA PRO A 547 -33.14 -61.47 2.40
C PRO A 547 -33.53 -61.26 3.87
N HIS A 548 -34.16 -60.13 4.21
CA HIS A 548 -34.62 -59.81 5.56
C HIS A 548 -35.78 -60.67 6.07
N GLU A 549 -36.40 -61.48 5.21
CA GLU A 549 -37.41 -62.46 5.61
C GLU A 549 -36.79 -63.71 6.24
N LYS A 550 -35.53 -63.99 5.93
CA LYS A 550 -34.81 -65.21 6.34
C LYS A 550 -33.90 -65.01 7.56
N ILE A 551 -33.89 -63.81 8.15
CA ILE A 551 -33.02 -63.45 9.29
C ILE A 551 -33.77 -62.76 10.42
N ALA A 552 -33.21 -62.78 11.63
CA ALA A 552 -33.77 -62.11 12.79
C ALA A 552 -33.85 -60.57 12.60
N PRO A 553 -34.85 -59.89 13.18
CA PRO A 553 -34.96 -58.43 13.11
C PRO A 553 -33.74 -57.69 13.64
N SER A 554 -33.13 -58.15 14.74
CA SER A 554 -31.90 -57.56 15.30
C SER A 554 -30.72 -57.66 14.33
N LEU A 555 -30.55 -58.80 13.65
CA LEU A 555 -29.52 -58.98 12.63
C LEU A 555 -29.78 -58.11 11.40
N SER A 556 -31.06 -57.95 11.00
CA SER A 556 -31.45 -57.02 9.93
C SER A 556 -31.06 -55.58 10.27
N THR A 557 -31.37 -55.13 11.47
CA THR A 557 -31.00 -53.79 11.96
C THR A 557 -29.48 -53.62 11.97
N LEU A 558 -28.72 -54.61 12.45
CA LEU A 558 -27.26 -54.53 12.46
C LEU A 558 -26.67 -54.40 11.05
N ILE A 559 -27.17 -55.20 10.08
CA ILE A 559 -26.72 -55.15 8.68
C ILE A 559 -27.05 -53.79 8.06
N LEU A 560 -28.25 -53.27 8.30
CA LEU A 560 -28.65 -51.96 7.77
C LEU A 560 -27.84 -50.86 8.44
N ALA A 561 -27.75 -50.81 9.77
CA ALA A 561 -27.01 -49.77 10.49
C ALA A 561 -25.51 -49.76 10.15
N SER A 562 -24.91 -50.91 9.79
CA SER A 562 -23.49 -50.97 9.46
C SER A 562 -23.09 -50.15 8.23
N HIS A 563 -24.03 -49.80 7.33
CA HIS A 563 -23.70 -49.01 6.14
C HIS A 563 -23.14 -47.63 6.50
N VAL A 564 -23.52 -47.06 7.65
CA VAL A 564 -22.96 -45.79 8.10
C VAL A 564 -21.46 -45.94 8.36
N LYS A 565 -21.06 -46.92 9.19
CA LYS A 565 -19.65 -47.21 9.51
C LYS A 565 -18.86 -47.65 8.28
N ASP A 566 -19.44 -48.54 7.47
CA ASP A 566 -18.85 -49.02 6.21
C ASP A 566 -18.68 -47.88 5.19
N GLY A 567 -19.57 -46.87 5.23
CA GLY A 567 -19.51 -45.68 4.40
C GLY A 567 -18.40 -44.73 4.85
N VAL A 568 -18.27 -44.49 6.16
CA VAL A 568 -17.19 -43.68 6.74
C VAL A 568 -15.81 -44.28 6.44
N GLU A 569 -15.67 -45.61 6.53
CA GLU A 569 -14.43 -46.32 6.18
C GLU A 569 -14.07 -46.08 4.70
N GLN A 570 -15.01 -46.34 3.79
CA GLN A 570 -14.81 -46.12 2.35
C GLN A 570 -14.53 -44.65 1.99
N ALA A 571 -15.18 -43.72 2.68
CA ALA A 571 -14.97 -42.28 2.47
C ALA A 571 -13.56 -41.84 2.88
N LYS A 572 -13.04 -42.38 3.98
CA LYS A 572 -11.65 -42.12 4.43
C LYS A 572 -10.64 -42.70 3.45
N ASP A 573 -10.86 -43.91 2.96
CA ASP A 573 -10.01 -44.54 1.94
C ASP A 573 -10.00 -43.74 0.62
N ALA A 574 -11.16 -43.22 0.24
CA ALA A 574 -11.33 -42.34 -0.93
C ALA A 574 -10.84 -40.91 -0.70
N LYS A 575 -10.35 -40.57 0.50
CA LYS A 575 -9.90 -39.23 0.89
C LYS A 575 -10.96 -38.15 0.64
N LEU A 576 -12.21 -38.47 0.94
CA LEU A 576 -13.29 -37.49 0.90
C LEU A 576 -13.05 -36.38 1.94
N PRO A 577 -13.55 -35.16 1.70
CA PRO A 577 -13.43 -34.08 2.68
C PRO A 577 -14.17 -34.44 3.98
N GLN A 578 -13.66 -33.98 5.13
CA GLN A 578 -14.23 -34.33 6.44
C GLN A 578 -15.72 -33.97 6.53
N ALA A 579 -16.13 -32.81 6.00
CA ALA A 579 -17.54 -32.41 6.02
C ALA A 579 -18.47 -33.39 5.26
N VAL A 580 -17.97 -34.09 4.23
CA VAL A 580 -18.73 -35.14 3.53
C VAL A 580 -18.76 -36.42 4.36
N ILE A 581 -17.64 -36.78 5.00
CA ILE A 581 -17.56 -37.91 5.93
C ILE A 581 -18.54 -37.72 7.10
N ASP A 582 -18.62 -36.50 7.64
CA ASP A 582 -19.53 -36.14 8.73
C ASP A 582 -21.00 -36.33 8.30
N ILE A 583 -21.37 -35.94 7.08
CA ILE A 583 -22.71 -36.18 6.53
C ILE A 583 -22.98 -37.69 6.42
N ILE A 584 -22.02 -38.49 5.93
CA ILE A 584 -22.16 -39.95 5.85
C ILE A 584 -22.40 -40.53 7.25
N GLU A 585 -21.66 -40.08 8.25
CA GLU A 585 -21.79 -40.58 9.63
C GLU A 585 -23.13 -40.17 10.28
N GLN A 586 -23.61 -38.96 9.99
CA GLN A 586 -24.71 -38.32 10.73
C GLN A 586 -26.08 -38.39 10.05
N HIS A 587 -26.18 -38.77 8.78
CA HIS A 587 -27.44 -38.65 8.01
C HIS A 587 -28.63 -39.44 8.58
N HIS A 588 -28.40 -40.46 9.41
CA HIS A 588 -29.45 -41.14 10.17
C HIS A 588 -29.53 -40.73 11.64
N GLY A 589 -28.53 -40.02 12.17
CA GLY A 589 -28.45 -39.64 13.57
C GLY A 589 -28.58 -40.85 14.48
N THR A 590 -29.49 -40.77 15.44
CA THR A 590 -29.84 -41.87 16.37
C THR A 590 -31.27 -42.38 16.13
N SER A 591 -31.74 -42.28 14.88
CA SER A 591 -33.11 -42.62 14.51
C SER A 591 -33.42 -44.10 14.78
N LEU A 592 -34.69 -44.41 15.06
CA LEU A 592 -35.14 -45.79 15.24
C LEU A 592 -35.36 -46.50 13.90
N CYS A 593 -34.81 -47.71 13.74
CA CYS A 593 -35.15 -48.64 12.66
C CYS A 593 -36.56 -49.25 12.87
N GLY A 594 -37.59 -48.42 12.74
CA GLY A 594 -38.96 -48.71 13.21
C GLY A 594 -39.57 -50.02 12.68
N TYR A 595 -39.38 -50.36 11.39
CA TYR A 595 -39.95 -51.59 10.82
C TYR A 595 -39.47 -52.86 11.55
N PHE A 596 -38.15 -52.98 11.76
CA PHE A 596 -37.58 -54.15 12.43
C PHE A 596 -37.83 -54.14 13.94
N TYR A 597 -37.90 -52.97 14.57
CA TYR A 597 -38.32 -52.84 15.97
C TYR A 597 -39.75 -53.37 16.18
N HIS A 598 -40.70 -52.93 15.35
CA HIS A 598 -42.08 -53.42 15.44
C HIS A 598 -42.18 -54.92 15.10
N LYS A 599 -41.48 -55.40 14.07
CA LYS A 599 -41.41 -56.83 13.73
C LYS A 599 -40.83 -57.67 14.88
N ALA A 600 -39.84 -57.15 15.61
CA ALA A 600 -39.29 -57.80 16.79
C ALA A 600 -40.33 -57.86 17.92
N LYS A 601 -41.05 -56.76 18.15
CA LYS A 601 -42.10 -56.64 19.18
C LYS A 601 -43.31 -57.56 18.92
N GLU A 602 -43.58 -57.88 17.66
CA GLU A 602 -44.62 -58.84 17.24
C GLU A 602 -44.19 -60.31 17.39
N SER A 603 -42.91 -60.59 17.62
CA SER A 603 -42.41 -61.96 17.80
C SER A 603 -42.65 -62.49 19.22
N ALA A 604 -42.73 -63.82 19.38
CA ALA A 604 -43.16 -64.49 20.62
C ALA A 604 -42.30 -64.25 21.89
N ASN A 605 -41.18 -63.53 21.79
CA ASN A 605 -40.27 -63.17 22.89
C ASN A 605 -40.28 -61.64 23.18
N SER A 606 -41.47 -61.04 23.25
CA SER A 606 -41.68 -59.58 23.21
C SER A 606 -41.43 -58.83 24.53
N GLU A 607 -41.16 -59.51 25.64
CA GLU A 607 -41.21 -58.87 26.97
C GLU A 607 -40.02 -57.97 27.35
N ASN A 608 -38.93 -57.89 26.57
CA ASN A 608 -37.75 -57.05 26.92
C ASN A 608 -36.99 -56.50 25.70
N ILE A 609 -37.68 -56.00 24.67
CA ILE A 609 -37.01 -55.43 23.49
C ILE A 609 -36.78 -53.93 23.69
N SER A 610 -35.52 -53.52 23.86
CA SER A 610 -35.12 -52.12 23.95
C SER A 610 -35.20 -51.41 22.60
N GLU A 611 -35.61 -50.15 22.56
CA GLU A 611 -35.48 -49.31 21.36
C GLU A 611 -34.02 -49.07 20.99
N ASP A 612 -33.12 -49.00 21.98
CA ASP A 612 -31.71 -48.69 21.77
C ASP A 612 -31.01 -49.74 20.88
N ASP A 613 -31.43 -51.01 20.97
CA ASP A 613 -30.90 -52.10 20.13
C ASP A 613 -31.27 -51.94 18.64
N PHE A 614 -32.21 -51.03 18.33
CA PHE A 614 -32.73 -50.77 17.00
C PHE A 614 -32.46 -49.34 16.51
N ARG A 615 -31.70 -48.54 17.27
CA ARG A 615 -31.28 -47.20 16.86
C ARG A 615 -29.93 -47.22 16.16
N TYR A 616 -29.70 -46.21 15.32
CA TYR A 616 -28.35 -45.94 14.81
C TYR A 616 -27.46 -45.38 15.93
N ASP A 617 -26.16 -45.66 15.85
CA ASP A 617 -25.18 -45.25 16.87
C ASP A 617 -24.97 -43.72 16.93
N GLY A 618 -25.35 -42.99 15.89
CA GLY A 618 -25.10 -41.54 15.77
C GLY A 618 -23.67 -41.18 15.36
N PRO A 619 -23.26 -39.91 15.58
CA PRO A 619 -23.96 -38.88 16.37
C PRO A 619 -25.15 -38.25 15.64
N LYS A 620 -25.98 -37.49 16.37
CA LYS A 620 -27.00 -36.62 15.75
C LYS A 620 -26.32 -35.59 14.81
N PRO A 621 -27.04 -35.07 13.80
CA PRO A 621 -26.55 -33.97 12.95
C PRO A 621 -25.93 -32.83 13.76
N GLN A 622 -24.67 -32.51 13.46
CA GLN A 622 -23.91 -31.42 14.09
C GLN A 622 -23.94 -30.13 13.25
N SER A 623 -24.52 -30.18 12.05
CA SER A 623 -24.60 -29.06 11.12
C SER A 623 -25.95 -28.98 10.42
N LYS A 624 -26.28 -27.80 9.89
CA LYS A 624 -27.49 -27.61 9.06
C LYS A 624 -27.46 -28.54 7.85
N GLU A 625 -26.28 -28.68 7.23
CA GLU A 625 -26.07 -29.49 6.03
C GLU A 625 -26.38 -30.97 6.28
N ALA A 626 -25.86 -31.55 7.37
CA ALA A 626 -26.14 -32.94 7.73
C ALA A 626 -27.63 -33.16 8.06
N ALA A 627 -28.25 -32.21 8.74
CA ALA A 627 -29.68 -32.27 9.06
C ALA A 627 -30.56 -32.16 7.80
N VAL A 628 -30.21 -31.30 6.85
CA VAL A 628 -30.93 -31.19 5.57
C VAL A 628 -30.80 -32.48 4.77
N VAL A 629 -29.63 -33.12 4.73
CA VAL A 629 -29.46 -34.44 4.07
C VAL A 629 -30.30 -35.51 4.77
N MET A 630 -30.31 -35.57 6.09
CA MET A 630 -31.16 -36.49 6.87
C MET A 630 -32.65 -36.34 6.50
N LEU A 631 -33.13 -35.09 6.45
CA LEU A 631 -34.53 -34.81 6.13
C LEU A 631 -34.84 -35.16 4.68
N ALA A 632 -33.95 -34.83 3.75
CA ALA A 632 -34.12 -35.14 2.34
C ALA A 632 -34.13 -36.66 2.06
N ASP A 633 -33.24 -37.42 2.70
CA ASP A 633 -33.19 -38.89 2.63
C ASP A 633 -34.52 -39.49 3.12
N SER A 634 -34.94 -39.10 4.34
CA SER A 634 -36.18 -39.60 4.94
C SER A 634 -37.41 -39.28 4.07
N VAL A 635 -37.47 -38.07 3.51
CA VAL A 635 -38.57 -37.62 2.64
C VAL A 635 -38.57 -38.36 1.30
N GLU A 636 -37.41 -38.51 0.65
CA GLU A 636 -37.29 -39.23 -0.63
C GLU A 636 -37.76 -40.67 -0.47
N ALA A 637 -37.23 -41.38 0.54
CA ALA A 637 -37.54 -42.77 0.80
C ALA A 637 -39.04 -42.98 1.05
N ALA A 638 -39.65 -42.11 1.87
CA ALA A 638 -41.08 -42.17 2.16
C ALA A 638 -41.93 -41.89 0.92
N VAL A 639 -41.65 -40.82 0.17
CA VAL A 639 -42.41 -40.43 -1.02
C VAL A 639 -42.28 -41.47 -2.13
N ARG A 640 -41.08 -42.06 -2.29
CA ARG A 640 -40.81 -43.15 -3.25
C ARG A 640 -41.70 -44.36 -2.99
N SER A 641 -41.91 -44.72 -1.72
CA SER A 641 -42.73 -45.88 -1.31
C SER A 641 -44.25 -45.67 -1.42
N MET A 642 -44.73 -44.43 -1.63
CA MET A 642 -46.17 -44.15 -1.71
C MET A 642 -46.80 -44.67 -3.01
N LYS A 643 -47.95 -45.33 -2.89
CA LYS A 643 -48.75 -45.81 -4.03
C LYS A 643 -49.40 -44.68 -4.85
N ASN A 644 -49.93 -43.64 -4.19
CA ASN A 644 -50.63 -42.51 -4.84
C ASN A 644 -50.04 -41.17 -4.40
N ARG A 645 -49.33 -40.48 -5.31
CA ARG A 645 -48.55 -39.27 -5.05
C ARG A 645 -49.29 -37.98 -5.44
N THR A 646 -50.44 -37.72 -4.81
CA THR A 646 -51.15 -36.44 -5.00
C THR A 646 -50.47 -35.31 -4.23
N PRO A 647 -50.43 -34.06 -4.73
CA PRO A 647 -49.73 -32.94 -4.07
C PRO A 647 -50.00 -32.80 -2.57
N GLY A 648 -51.27 -32.79 -2.15
CA GLY A 648 -51.63 -32.65 -0.73
C GLY A 648 -51.24 -33.85 0.16
N LYS A 649 -51.16 -35.07 -0.41
CA LYS A 649 -50.65 -36.25 0.34
C LYS A 649 -49.14 -36.18 0.48
N THR A 650 -48.44 -35.79 -0.58
CA THR A 650 -46.98 -35.58 -0.55
C THR A 650 -46.62 -34.51 0.48
N GLU A 651 -47.33 -33.38 0.50
CA GLU A 651 -47.19 -32.34 1.52
C GLU A 651 -47.39 -32.87 2.93
N GLY A 652 -48.49 -33.59 3.18
CA GLY A 652 -48.76 -34.19 4.49
C GLY A 652 -47.63 -35.12 4.95
N VAL A 653 -47.06 -35.94 4.05
CA VAL A 653 -45.93 -36.83 4.37
C VAL A 653 -44.65 -36.06 4.65
N VAL A 654 -44.30 -35.06 3.84
CA VAL A 654 -43.10 -34.23 4.04
C VAL A 654 -43.16 -33.53 5.40
N ARG A 655 -44.27 -32.85 5.70
CA ARG A 655 -44.45 -32.14 6.98
C ARG A 655 -44.43 -33.09 8.17
N LYS A 656 -45.03 -34.27 8.03
CA LYS A 656 -45.01 -35.29 9.08
C LYS A 656 -43.59 -35.76 9.38
N ILE A 657 -42.79 -36.07 8.37
CA ILE A 657 -41.41 -36.57 8.57
C ILE A 657 -40.55 -35.53 9.29
N ILE A 658 -40.62 -34.26 8.85
CA ILE A 658 -39.90 -33.16 9.50
C ILE A 658 -40.32 -33.05 10.98
N LYS A 659 -41.63 -33.13 11.25
CA LYS A 659 -42.16 -33.10 12.62
C LYS A 659 -41.71 -34.30 13.45
N ASP A 660 -41.73 -35.51 12.89
CA ASP A 660 -41.33 -36.72 13.60
C ASP A 660 -39.84 -36.66 13.98
N LYS A 661 -38.97 -36.16 13.10
CA LYS A 661 -37.53 -35.96 13.39
C LYS A 661 -37.29 -34.89 14.47
N LEU A 662 -38.08 -33.82 14.45
CA LEU A 662 -38.04 -32.79 15.49
C LEU A 662 -38.48 -33.36 16.85
N LEU A 663 -39.54 -34.18 16.89
CA LEU A 663 -40.06 -34.77 18.12
C LEU A 663 -39.14 -35.89 18.67
N ASP A 664 -38.41 -36.61 17.82
CA ASP A 664 -37.37 -37.58 18.21
C ASP A 664 -36.04 -36.91 18.64
N GLY A 665 -35.99 -35.56 18.67
CA GLY A 665 -34.82 -34.80 19.09
C GLY A 665 -33.62 -34.92 18.14
N GLN A 666 -33.80 -35.39 16.90
CA GLN A 666 -32.69 -35.57 15.96
C GLN A 666 -32.04 -34.25 15.54
N LEU A 667 -32.71 -33.13 15.75
CA LEU A 667 -32.27 -31.80 15.33
C LEU A 667 -31.73 -30.93 16.49
N ASP A 668 -31.57 -31.50 17.68
CA ASP A 668 -31.20 -30.76 18.91
C ASP A 668 -29.75 -30.25 18.90
N GLU A 669 -28.89 -30.85 18.07
CA GLU A 669 -27.43 -30.60 18.05
C GLU A 669 -26.99 -29.84 16.79
N CYS A 670 -27.93 -29.24 16.05
CA CYS A 670 -27.66 -28.39 14.89
C CYS A 670 -28.39 -27.05 14.95
N ASP A 671 -27.88 -26.05 14.24
CA ASP A 671 -28.38 -24.67 14.29
C ASP A 671 -29.62 -24.40 13.41
N LEU A 672 -30.45 -25.42 13.11
CA LEU A 672 -31.69 -25.23 12.34
C LEU A 672 -32.77 -24.55 13.19
N THR A 673 -33.36 -23.49 12.66
CA THR A 673 -34.50 -22.83 13.32
C THR A 673 -35.83 -23.48 12.92
N LEU A 674 -36.89 -23.28 13.70
CA LEU A 674 -38.24 -23.75 13.31
C LEU A 674 -38.69 -23.15 11.97
N LYS A 675 -38.29 -21.91 11.68
CA LYS A 675 -38.53 -21.27 10.38
C LYS A 675 -37.81 -21.99 9.25
N ASP A 676 -36.56 -22.40 9.48
CA ASP A 676 -35.78 -23.16 8.50
C ASP A 676 -36.48 -24.48 8.15
N LEU A 677 -37.10 -25.16 9.12
CA LEU A 677 -37.85 -26.41 8.87
C LEU A 677 -39.04 -26.21 7.93
N ASP A 678 -39.77 -25.10 8.08
CA ASP A 678 -40.88 -24.78 7.17
C ASP A 678 -40.38 -24.50 5.75
N THR A 679 -39.30 -23.72 5.63
CA THR A 679 -38.63 -23.41 4.36
C THR A 679 -38.08 -24.66 3.67
N ILE A 680 -37.46 -25.58 4.42
CA ILE A 680 -36.98 -26.87 3.91
C ILE A 680 -38.14 -27.69 3.35
N GLY A 681 -39.27 -27.75 4.07
CA GLY A 681 -40.47 -28.44 3.61
C GLY A 681 -41.01 -27.89 2.29
N ASP A 682 -41.05 -26.55 2.15
CA ASP A 682 -41.47 -25.88 0.91
C ASP A 682 -40.53 -26.17 -0.26
N ALA A 683 -39.21 -26.11 -0.01
CA ALA A 683 -38.19 -26.41 -1.02
C ALA A 683 -38.29 -27.86 -1.52
N PHE A 684 -38.46 -28.82 -0.60
CA PHE A 684 -38.69 -30.22 -0.97
C PHE A 684 -39.94 -30.38 -1.82
N LEU A 685 -41.07 -29.75 -1.45
CA LEU A 685 -42.31 -29.85 -2.21
C LEU A 685 -42.18 -29.30 -3.63
N LYS A 686 -41.44 -28.20 -3.81
CA LYS A 686 -41.14 -27.62 -5.13
C LYS A 686 -40.37 -28.60 -6.01
N VAL A 687 -39.32 -29.24 -5.49
CA VAL A 687 -38.52 -30.23 -6.22
C VAL A 687 -39.32 -31.50 -6.51
N LEU A 688 -40.00 -32.06 -5.51
CA LEU A 688 -40.83 -33.28 -5.64
C LEU A 688 -41.96 -33.10 -6.65
N SER A 689 -42.57 -31.92 -6.69
CA SER A 689 -43.58 -31.57 -7.70
C SER A 689 -42.98 -31.68 -9.09
N GLY A 690 -41.78 -31.15 -9.35
CA GLY A 690 -41.10 -31.26 -10.63
C GLY A 690 -40.77 -32.70 -11.06
N ILE A 691 -40.30 -33.52 -10.10
CA ILE A 691 -39.87 -34.91 -10.38
C ILE A 691 -41.05 -35.85 -10.64
N PHE A 692 -42.16 -35.68 -9.92
CA PHE A 692 -43.28 -36.63 -9.93
C PHE A 692 -44.51 -36.18 -10.72
N HIS A 693 -44.43 -35.12 -11.53
CA HIS A 693 -45.47 -34.85 -12.54
C HIS A 693 -45.52 -36.02 -13.53
N SER A 694 -46.63 -36.73 -13.53
CA SER A 694 -46.98 -37.69 -14.57
C SER A 694 -46.95 -36.97 -15.92
N ARG A 695 -46.08 -37.40 -16.85
CA ARG A 695 -46.38 -37.17 -18.27
C ARG A 695 -47.81 -37.66 -18.47
N ILE A 696 -48.69 -36.78 -18.93
CA ILE A 696 -50.06 -37.14 -19.29
C ILE A 696 -49.94 -38.34 -20.22
N GLU A 697 -50.36 -39.53 -19.76
CA GLU A 697 -50.51 -40.68 -20.65
C GLU A 697 -51.59 -40.30 -21.65
N TYR A 698 -51.22 -40.24 -22.93
CA TYR A 698 -52.20 -40.10 -23.99
C TYR A 698 -53.13 -41.31 -23.91
N PRO A 699 -54.45 -41.11 -23.78
CA PRO A 699 -55.37 -42.22 -23.64
C PRO A 699 -55.25 -43.13 -24.85
N ASP A 700 -55.10 -44.42 -24.56
CA ASP A 700 -55.03 -45.48 -25.55
C ASP A 700 -56.26 -45.36 -26.47
N ALA A 701 -56.06 -45.45 -27.79
CA ALA A 701 -57.11 -45.14 -28.78
C ALA A 701 -58.41 -45.97 -28.57
N LYS A 702 -58.31 -47.11 -27.88
CA LYS A 702 -59.43 -47.97 -27.50
C LYS A 702 -60.32 -47.40 -26.37
N GLU A 703 -59.82 -46.50 -25.53
CA GLU A 703 -60.62 -45.87 -24.47
C GLU A 703 -61.45 -44.68 -25.00
N ILE A 704 -60.96 -44.01 -26.05
CA ILE A 704 -61.69 -42.94 -26.74
C ILE A 704 -62.93 -43.50 -27.49
N GLU A 705 -62.84 -44.71 -28.07
CA GLU A 705 -63.99 -45.36 -28.71
C GLU A 705 -65.07 -45.81 -27.72
N ARG A 706 -64.71 -46.15 -26.47
CA ARG A 706 -65.68 -46.56 -25.44
C ARG A 706 -66.53 -45.41 -24.89
N ARG A 707 -66.11 -44.15 -25.07
CA ARG A 707 -66.82 -42.97 -24.54
C ARG A 707 -67.77 -42.28 -25.53
N LYS A 708 -68.01 -42.83 -26.73
CA LYS A 708 -69.06 -42.30 -27.63
C LYS A 708 -70.46 -42.79 -27.22
N PRO A 709 -71.41 -41.91 -26.90
CA PRO A 709 -72.77 -42.32 -26.56
C PRO A 709 -73.53 -42.73 -27.83
N LYS A 710 -74.14 -43.92 -27.81
CA LYS A 710 -75.22 -44.31 -28.72
C LYS A 710 -76.49 -43.53 -28.36
N ARG A 711 -77.04 -42.73 -29.28
CA ARG A 711 -78.49 -42.64 -29.48
C ARG A 711 -78.88 -41.98 -30.80
N ALA A 712 -79.92 -42.58 -31.40
CA ALA A 712 -80.53 -42.31 -32.68
C ALA A 712 -81.59 -41.18 -32.62
N GLY A 713 -81.92 -40.62 -33.78
CA GLY A 713 -83.31 -40.39 -34.16
C GLY A 713 -83.80 -38.95 -34.44
N SER A 714 -84.15 -38.73 -35.71
CA SER A 714 -85.22 -37.86 -36.25
C SER A 714 -84.96 -36.37 -36.57
N ARG A 715 -84.78 -36.13 -37.88
CA ARG A 715 -85.49 -35.19 -38.79
C ARG A 715 -86.25 -33.98 -38.18
N LYS A 716 -85.85 -32.76 -38.58
CA LYS A 716 -86.69 -31.83 -39.39
C LYS A 716 -85.89 -30.66 -39.98
N GLN A 717 -86.45 -30.17 -41.07
CA GLN A 717 -85.95 -29.29 -42.13
C GLN A 717 -86.13 -27.80 -41.78
N SER A 718 -85.24 -26.90 -42.24
CA SER A 718 -85.58 -25.63 -42.94
C SER A 718 -84.44 -24.59 -42.94
N THR A 719 -83.95 -24.32 -44.16
CA THR A 719 -83.53 -23.07 -44.83
C THR A 719 -82.85 -21.89 -44.08
N ALA A 720 -81.74 -21.42 -44.70
CA ALA A 720 -81.53 -20.06 -45.24
C ALA A 720 -80.14 -19.43 -44.94
N LYS A 721 -79.34 -19.30 -46.01
CA LYS A 721 -78.62 -18.11 -46.51
C LYS A 721 -77.64 -17.30 -45.62
N SER A 722 -76.41 -17.25 -46.16
CA SER A 722 -75.60 -16.07 -46.54
C SER A 722 -74.56 -15.46 -45.58
N GLU A 723 -73.38 -15.30 -46.20
CA GLU A 723 -72.45 -14.16 -46.15
C GLU A 723 -71.40 -14.01 -45.02
N ARG A 724 -70.14 -14.20 -45.46
CA ARG A 724 -68.96 -13.33 -45.28
C ARG A 724 -69.04 -12.28 -44.16
N LYS A 725 -68.14 -12.41 -43.19
CA LYS A 725 -66.96 -11.54 -43.06
C LYS A 725 -65.84 -12.26 -42.31
#